data_AF-A0A4S2PYH0-F1
#
_entry.id   AF-A0A4S2PYH0-F1
#
_cell.length_a   1.000
_cell.length_b   1.000
_cell.length_c   1.000
_cell.angle_alpha   90.00
_cell.angle_beta   90.00
_cell.angle_gamma   90.00
#
_symmetry.space_group_name_H-M   'P 1'
#
loop_
_entity.id
_entity.type
_entity.pdbx_description
1 polymer ?
#
loop_
_entity_poly.entity_id
_entity_poly.type
_entity_poly.pdbx_seq_one_letter_code
_entity_poly.pdbx_strand_id
1 'polypeptide(L)'
;MMNWVAERDLNLAKRENAMAEARALMMESAVKINRTLDHAQATSAQMALFSAAPNQFDYVEKLLSVLPRKRQREHFRNVWLRAFDSVGDDSSIGFKFGNKQAAYANSYLREILTKRLKAVFQHYHISLDWLAERDTYSRAVALNKGKPIPQLPFYLLSEPQLKEMAYKLALLFSRLQSDFVNEQAERKAKGEITLDDFADLAYEMYRLCGEVCADIGFPLKNWHAFLENPFLDVNKIDIDLQKSVCEKHWFRQLKTAQKRLKEHVEIGCGAVSAKVSPYVSQSALSDYRAQRAETMAFLEQMVLENLEDATEQMPLIDMWKRSSSNPAIKWNEMINELRGIDDWANRHNFVPLFWTWTAPSSFHAVHSNGQNNKKWEGASPRDTQRYLTKAWAQLRAQFAKRDIGFFGYRGVEPHHDGTPHWHLLIYVAPEHKETANELFRKKALALNGNEFGAKKYRCKIEEIDPEKGSAIGYIAKYIAKNIYAGKQANEKSDEVEDLTLRENVVRVSAWANLWGIRQFQFYGTPPISVWRELRKIDKAMASVADDDVLDTGRAVADVSCFASYVNVQGGAMVKRCDQPICIEYEETEPNKYGETRKKIVGVKNRFSLKTIITKVKNWVIKKGGVLSTPADSESIETNKAQRAAWTCVSNCNRLKIEQQVKQLMLPIGFPLKPRQIDMLIKYGRLRLNDYRWICCENNHVFIEEVKIPLAQAFGWGESLGDFRVN
;
A
#
# COMPACT_ATOMS: atom_id res chain seq x y z
N MET A 1 12.48 20.52 65.44
CA MET A 1 11.40 19.98 64.57
C MET A 1 12.06 19.50 63.29
N MET A 2 11.99 18.20 62.99
CA MET A 2 12.40 17.73 61.66
C MET A 2 11.50 18.37 60.61
N ASN A 3 12.10 18.84 59.51
CA ASN A 3 11.38 19.34 58.35
C ASN A 3 10.42 18.24 57.86
N TRP A 4 9.14 18.57 57.66
CA TRP A 4 8.10 17.63 57.19
C TRP A 4 8.50 16.88 55.91
N VAL A 5 9.34 17.50 55.07
CA VAL A 5 9.93 16.85 53.88
C VAL A 5 10.88 15.71 54.27
N ALA A 6 11.73 15.91 55.27
CA ALA A 6 12.65 14.88 55.76
C ALA A 6 11.89 13.72 56.43
N GLU A 7 10.80 14.02 57.14
CA GLU A 7 9.94 13.00 57.75
C GLU A 7 9.14 12.20 56.70
N ARG A 8 8.65 12.87 55.65
CA ARG A 8 8.04 12.21 54.48
C ARG A 8 9.03 11.28 53.78
N ASP A 9 10.24 11.76 53.52
CA ASP A 9 11.26 10.98 52.78
C ASP A 9 11.75 9.80 53.63
N LEU A 10 11.89 9.97 54.95
CA LEU A 10 12.19 8.88 55.88
C LEU A 10 11.06 7.83 55.92
N ASN A 11 9.79 8.28 55.89
CA ASN A 11 8.64 7.37 55.85
C ASN A 11 8.50 6.66 54.50
N LEU A 12 8.84 7.31 53.38
CA LEU A 12 8.93 6.69 52.07
C LEU A 12 10.03 5.62 52.04
N ALA A 13 11.22 5.92 52.57
CA ALA A 13 12.32 4.96 52.65
C ALA A 13 12.00 3.77 53.55
N LYS A 14 11.37 3.99 54.72
CA LYS A 14 10.87 2.92 55.59
C LYS A 14 9.84 2.04 54.88
N ARG A 15 8.92 2.66 54.13
CA ARG A 15 7.92 1.93 53.33
C ARG A 15 8.58 1.11 52.22
N GLU A 16 9.58 1.65 51.53
CA GLU A 16 10.34 0.93 50.51
C GLU A 16 11.09 -0.26 51.09
N ASN A 17 11.77 -0.11 52.21
CA ASN A 17 12.45 -1.20 52.91
C ASN A 17 11.48 -2.29 53.38
N ALA A 18 10.36 -1.91 54.03
CA ALA A 18 9.34 -2.86 54.45
C ALA A 18 8.70 -3.59 53.24
N MET A 19 8.54 -2.92 52.10
CA MET A 19 8.07 -3.56 50.87
C MET A 19 9.13 -4.47 50.24
N ALA A 20 10.41 -4.14 50.32
CA ALA A 20 11.50 -5.00 49.88
C ALA A 20 11.59 -6.27 50.73
N GLU A 21 11.47 -6.15 52.05
CA GLU A 21 11.38 -7.27 52.99
C GLU A 21 10.13 -8.12 52.72
N ALA A 22 8.96 -7.51 52.50
CA ALA A 22 7.74 -8.24 52.16
C ALA A 22 7.84 -8.96 50.80
N ARG A 23 8.53 -8.38 49.81
CA ARG A 23 8.84 -9.05 48.53
C ARG A 23 9.80 -10.22 48.73
N ALA A 24 10.81 -10.07 49.58
CA ALA A 24 11.74 -11.15 49.94
C ALA A 24 11.02 -12.28 50.68
N LEU A 25 10.17 -11.97 51.66
CA LEU A 25 9.34 -12.93 52.38
C LEU A 25 8.32 -13.61 51.45
N MET A 26 7.75 -12.91 50.47
CA MET A 26 6.93 -13.53 49.44
C MET A 26 7.74 -14.40 48.48
N MET A 27 9.00 -14.05 48.17
CA MET A 27 9.92 -14.92 47.43
C MET A 27 10.26 -16.19 48.23
N GLU A 28 10.55 -16.08 49.53
CA GLU A 28 10.79 -17.24 50.41
C GLU A 28 9.53 -18.09 50.63
N SER A 29 8.38 -17.45 50.81
CA SER A 29 7.06 -18.12 50.84
C SER A 29 6.71 -18.75 49.50
N ALA A 30 7.16 -18.17 48.38
CA ALA A 30 6.97 -18.71 47.04
C ALA A 30 7.80 -19.97 46.80
N VAL A 31 8.96 -20.10 47.44
CA VAL A 31 9.81 -21.31 47.42
C VAL A 31 9.14 -22.50 48.11
N LYS A 32 8.21 -22.28 49.05
CA LYS A 32 7.50 -23.35 49.79
C LYS A 32 6.30 -23.96 49.04
N ILE A 33 5.92 -23.42 47.89
CA ILE A 33 4.92 -24.02 47.00
C ILE A 33 5.71 -24.68 45.87
N ASN A 34 5.57 -25.98 45.66
CA ASN A 34 6.19 -26.72 44.55
C ASN A 34 5.86 -26.02 43.20
N ARG A 35 6.76 -25.17 42.71
CA ARG A 35 6.61 -24.41 41.45
C ARG A 35 7.58 -24.97 40.42
N THR A 36 7.05 -25.31 39.26
CA THR A 36 7.70 -26.15 38.25
C THR A 36 8.46 -25.33 37.20
N LEU A 37 9.28 -24.35 37.60
CA LEU A 37 10.21 -23.75 36.63
C LEU A 37 11.49 -24.60 36.59
N ASP A 38 11.64 -25.41 35.55
CA ASP A 38 12.92 -26.06 35.25
C ASP A 38 13.90 -25.01 34.71
N HIS A 39 14.73 -24.46 35.60
CA HIS A 39 15.71 -23.42 35.26
C HIS A 39 16.71 -23.82 34.17
N ALA A 40 16.99 -25.12 33.99
CA ALA A 40 17.93 -25.59 32.97
C ALA A 40 17.34 -25.57 31.56
N GLN A 41 16.00 -25.65 31.43
CA GLN A 41 15.28 -25.66 30.15
C GLN A 41 14.34 -24.46 29.97
N ALA A 42 14.35 -23.52 30.91
CA ALA A 42 13.49 -22.34 30.90
C ALA A 42 13.85 -21.39 29.75
N THR A 43 12.85 -21.03 28.97
CA THR A 43 12.97 -19.98 27.95
C THR A 43 13.12 -18.59 28.60
N SER A 44 13.63 -17.62 27.85
CA SER A 44 13.77 -16.23 28.32
C SER A 44 12.44 -15.64 28.77
N ALA A 45 11.32 -15.91 28.07
CA ALA A 45 10.02 -15.40 28.48
C ALA A 45 9.47 -16.13 29.72
N GLN A 46 9.78 -17.43 29.92
CA GLN A 46 9.43 -18.13 31.16
C GLN A 46 10.18 -17.58 32.36
N MET A 47 11.48 -17.30 32.21
CA MET A 47 12.27 -16.67 33.27
C MET A 47 11.75 -15.26 33.59
N ALA A 48 11.43 -14.46 32.57
CA ALA A 48 10.87 -13.13 32.76
C ALA A 48 9.49 -13.17 33.43
N LEU A 49 8.61 -14.08 33.02
CA LEU A 49 7.29 -14.30 33.62
C LEU A 49 7.41 -14.71 35.09
N PHE A 50 8.28 -15.69 35.39
CA PHE A 50 8.50 -16.16 36.74
C PHE A 50 9.10 -15.08 37.64
N SER A 51 10.02 -14.28 37.11
CA SER A 51 10.61 -13.13 37.81
C SER A 51 9.57 -12.04 38.10
N ALA A 52 8.73 -11.70 37.13
CA ALA A 52 7.74 -10.63 37.25
C ALA A 52 6.55 -11.01 38.15
N ALA A 53 6.05 -12.25 38.04
CA ALA A 53 4.88 -12.71 38.78
C ALA A 53 4.96 -14.21 39.11
N PRO A 54 5.81 -14.61 40.07
CA PRO A 54 6.06 -16.02 40.37
C PRO A 54 4.79 -16.75 40.83
N ASN A 55 3.85 -16.03 41.45
CA ASN A 55 2.56 -16.58 41.93
C ASN A 55 1.56 -16.87 40.79
N GLN A 56 1.82 -16.37 39.58
CA GLN A 56 0.94 -16.52 38.42
C GLN A 56 1.50 -17.48 37.38
N PHE A 57 2.77 -17.89 37.53
CA PHE A 57 3.48 -18.70 36.55
C PHE A 57 2.71 -19.97 36.15
N ASP A 58 2.33 -20.80 37.13
CA ASP A 58 1.64 -22.07 36.85
C ASP A 58 0.25 -21.86 36.22
N TYR A 59 -0.45 -20.79 36.59
CA TYR A 59 -1.72 -20.42 35.97
C TYR A 59 -1.53 -20.07 34.48
N VAL A 60 -0.55 -19.23 34.17
CA VAL A 60 -0.24 -18.82 32.79
C VAL A 60 0.25 -20.02 31.97
N GLU A 61 1.16 -20.84 32.49
CA GLU A 61 1.63 -22.05 31.82
C GLU A 61 0.49 -23.04 31.56
N LYS A 62 -0.42 -23.22 32.52
CA LYS A 62 -1.63 -24.02 32.33
C LYS A 62 -2.52 -23.45 31.24
N LEU A 63 -2.72 -22.13 31.20
CA LEU A 63 -3.52 -21.48 30.17
C LEU A 63 -2.87 -21.62 28.78
N LEU A 64 -1.54 -21.58 28.69
CA LEU A 64 -0.80 -21.72 27.45
C LEU A 64 -0.62 -23.18 27.00
N SER A 65 -0.81 -24.15 27.90
CA SER A 65 -0.68 -25.59 27.59
C SER A 65 -1.63 -26.04 26.47
N VAL A 66 -2.75 -25.34 26.26
CA VAL A 66 -3.70 -25.58 25.16
C VAL A 66 -3.11 -25.32 23.78
N LEU A 67 -2.00 -24.58 23.70
CA LEU A 67 -1.33 -24.26 22.45
C LEU A 67 -0.32 -25.36 22.09
N PRO A 68 -0.40 -25.92 20.87
CA PRO A 68 0.38 -27.11 20.51
C PRO A 68 1.89 -26.85 20.42
N ARG A 69 2.33 -25.64 20.00
CA ARG A 69 3.75 -25.35 19.78
C ARG A 69 4.40 -24.53 20.90
N LYS A 70 5.64 -24.91 21.26
CA LYS A 70 6.53 -24.14 22.15
C LYS A 70 6.65 -22.67 21.72
N ARG A 71 6.84 -22.41 20.43
CA ARG A 71 6.95 -21.04 19.88
C ARG A 71 5.67 -20.19 20.06
N GLN A 72 4.49 -20.81 20.01
CA GLN A 72 3.24 -20.09 20.28
C GLN A 72 3.16 -19.74 21.76
N ARG A 73 3.42 -20.72 22.64
CA ARG A 73 3.46 -20.48 24.08
C ARG A 73 4.42 -19.33 24.40
N GLU A 74 5.59 -19.31 23.77
CA GLU A 74 6.55 -18.21 23.91
C GLU A 74 6.02 -16.86 23.43
N HIS A 75 5.38 -16.80 22.26
CA HIS A 75 4.74 -15.59 21.78
C HIS A 75 3.70 -15.06 22.77
N PHE A 76 2.82 -15.93 23.29
CA PHE A 76 1.77 -15.53 24.22
C PHE A 76 2.28 -15.22 25.63
N ARG A 77 3.43 -15.75 26.06
CA ARG A 77 4.15 -15.25 27.25
C ARG A 77 4.58 -13.81 27.04
N ASN A 78 5.15 -13.49 25.88
CA ASN A 78 5.51 -12.11 25.55
C ASN A 78 4.28 -11.19 25.42
N VAL A 79 3.13 -11.71 24.96
CA VAL A 79 1.86 -10.97 25.01
C VAL A 79 1.46 -10.69 26.47
N TRP A 80 1.55 -11.68 27.35
CA TRP A 80 1.25 -11.52 28.77
C TRP A 80 2.19 -10.51 29.44
N LEU A 81 3.49 -10.61 29.21
CA LEU A 81 4.51 -9.70 29.77
C LEU A 81 4.26 -8.26 29.31
N ARG A 82 4.01 -8.05 28.02
CA ARG A 82 3.63 -6.72 27.51
C ARG A 82 2.36 -6.18 28.17
N ALA A 83 1.35 -7.02 28.39
CA ALA A 83 0.14 -6.60 29.09
C ALA A 83 0.43 -6.25 30.55
N PHE A 84 1.29 -7.03 31.23
CA PHE A 84 1.74 -6.76 32.60
C PHE A 84 2.43 -5.40 32.70
N ASP A 85 3.42 -5.15 31.83
CA ASP A 85 4.21 -3.92 31.80
C ASP A 85 3.40 -2.69 31.34
N SER A 86 2.29 -2.89 30.62
CA SER A 86 1.44 -1.79 30.15
C SER A 86 0.61 -1.11 31.24
N VAL A 87 0.51 -1.73 32.42
CA VAL A 87 -0.24 -1.14 33.54
C VAL A 87 0.63 -0.06 34.18
N GLY A 88 0.12 1.18 34.20
CA GLY A 88 0.82 2.30 34.84
C GLY A 88 0.78 2.24 36.37
N ASP A 89 1.83 2.78 37.01
CA ASP A 89 1.92 2.88 38.47
C ASP A 89 0.89 3.88 39.02
N ASP A 90 -0.01 3.39 39.85
CA ASP A 90 -1.03 4.19 40.56
C ASP A 90 -0.71 4.35 42.06
N SER A 91 0.51 4.01 42.47
CA SER A 91 1.00 4.00 43.86
C SER A 91 0.25 3.05 44.81
N SER A 92 -0.65 2.21 44.30
CA SER A 92 -1.40 1.25 45.10
C SER A 92 -0.51 0.12 45.59
N ILE A 93 -0.87 -0.46 46.73
CA ILE A 93 -0.23 -1.67 47.26
C ILE A 93 -0.31 -2.79 46.22
N GLY A 94 -1.49 -2.97 45.59
CA GLY A 94 -1.70 -3.96 44.54
C GLY A 94 -0.76 -3.80 43.34
N PHE A 95 -0.44 -2.57 42.93
CA PHE A 95 0.55 -2.31 41.88
C PHE A 95 1.97 -2.64 42.33
N LYS A 96 2.37 -2.19 43.53
CA LYS A 96 3.72 -2.43 44.06
C LYS A 96 4.02 -3.92 44.27
N PHE A 97 3.00 -4.73 44.54
CA PHE A 97 3.11 -6.19 44.63
C PHE A 97 2.89 -6.94 43.29
N GLY A 98 2.68 -6.23 42.17
CA GLY A 98 2.48 -6.86 40.87
C GLY A 98 1.09 -7.49 40.66
N ASN A 99 0.24 -7.50 41.68
CA ASN A 99 -1.08 -8.17 41.65
C ASN A 99 -2.03 -7.51 40.64
N LYS A 100 -2.00 -6.18 40.54
CA LYS A 100 -2.86 -5.43 39.61
C LYS A 100 -2.44 -5.71 38.15
N GLN A 101 -1.14 -5.68 37.89
CA GLN A 101 -0.54 -5.97 36.60
C GLN A 101 -0.83 -7.42 36.17
N ALA A 102 -0.63 -8.37 37.08
CA ALA A 102 -0.95 -9.78 36.88
C ALA A 102 -2.43 -10.02 36.56
N ALA A 103 -3.35 -9.41 37.33
CA ALA A 103 -4.79 -9.58 37.11
C ALA A 103 -5.22 -9.04 35.74
N TYR A 104 -4.68 -7.89 35.32
CA TYR A 104 -4.89 -7.34 33.99
C TYR A 104 -4.33 -8.26 32.90
N ALA A 105 -3.06 -8.68 33.03
CA ALA A 105 -2.39 -9.53 32.05
C ALA A 105 -3.08 -10.90 31.87
N ASN A 106 -3.53 -11.51 32.97
CA ASN A 106 -4.32 -12.75 32.94
C ASN A 106 -5.65 -12.56 32.20
N SER A 107 -6.37 -11.48 32.51
CA SER A 107 -7.64 -11.16 31.85
C SER A 107 -7.44 -10.90 30.35
N TYR A 108 -6.39 -10.16 30.01
CA TYR A 108 -5.98 -9.83 28.64
C TYR A 108 -5.64 -11.09 27.83
N LEU A 109 -4.79 -11.97 28.38
CA LEU A 109 -4.42 -13.22 27.74
C LEU A 109 -5.64 -14.14 27.55
N ARG A 110 -6.49 -14.26 28.56
CA ARG A 110 -7.73 -15.05 28.48
C ARG A 110 -8.66 -14.51 27.40
N GLU A 111 -8.87 -13.20 27.31
CA GLU A 111 -9.69 -12.58 26.28
C GLU A 111 -9.15 -12.87 24.87
N ILE A 112 -7.83 -12.76 24.68
CA ILE A 112 -7.19 -13.06 23.41
C ILE A 112 -7.44 -14.50 23.00
N LEU A 113 -7.10 -15.46 23.87
CA LEU A 113 -7.16 -16.89 23.56
C LEU A 113 -8.60 -17.40 23.37
N THR A 114 -9.57 -16.85 24.10
CA THR A 114 -10.95 -17.39 24.11
C THR A 114 -11.91 -16.67 23.18
N LYS A 115 -11.70 -15.36 22.93
CA LYS A 115 -12.63 -14.54 22.14
C LYS A 115 -11.98 -14.00 20.87
N ARG A 116 -10.90 -13.23 20.99
CA ARG A 116 -10.36 -12.47 19.86
C ARG A 116 -9.77 -13.37 18.78
N LEU A 117 -8.96 -14.36 19.14
CA LEU A 117 -8.42 -15.31 18.17
C LEU A 117 -9.51 -16.18 17.56
N LYS A 118 -10.53 -16.55 18.34
CA LYS A 118 -11.70 -17.26 17.80
C LYS A 118 -12.39 -16.43 16.72
N ALA A 119 -12.61 -15.13 16.97
CA ALA A 119 -13.17 -14.22 15.98
C ALA A 119 -12.28 -14.13 14.73
N VAL A 120 -10.96 -13.98 14.89
CA VAL A 120 -10.01 -13.97 13.76
C VAL A 120 -10.13 -15.24 12.92
N PHE A 121 -10.09 -16.43 13.56
CA PHE A 121 -10.11 -17.70 12.83
C PHE A 121 -11.45 -17.95 12.12
N GLN A 122 -12.57 -17.40 12.59
CA GLN A 122 -13.85 -17.47 11.88
C GLN A 122 -13.84 -16.78 10.51
N HIS A 123 -12.87 -15.89 10.24
CA HIS A 123 -12.71 -15.29 8.91
C HIS A 123 -11.91 -16.17 7.93
N TYR A 124 -11.36 -17.30 8.39
CA TYR A 124 -10.53 -18.20 7.57
C TYR A 124 -11.06 -19.63 7.62
N HIS A 125 -11.72 -20.03 6.54
CA HIS A 125 -12.25 -21.38 6.37
C HIS A 125 -11.24 -22.24 5.60
N ILE A 126 -10.02 -22.37 6.13
CA ILE A 126 -8.94 -23.10 5.45
C ILE A 126 -8.93 -24.54 5.96
N SER A 127 -9.40 -25.46 5.12
CA SER A 127 -9.41 -26.89 5.42
C SER A 127 -8.45 -27.62 4.47
N LEU A 128 -7.27 -27.95 4.99
CA LEU A 128 -6.25 -28.69 4.26
C LEU A 128 -5.97 -30.06 4.88
N ASP A 129 -6.55 -30.34 6.05
CA ASP A 129 -6.27 -31.55 6.82
C ASP A 129 -6.62 -32.82 6.03
N TRP A 130 -7.72 -32.78 5.28
CA TRP A 130 -8.18 -33.89 4.46
C TRP A 130 -7.23 -34.27 3.30
N LEU A 131 -6.29 -33.38 2.93
CA LEU A 131 -5.27 -33.62 1.88
C LEU A 131 -4.08 -34.45 2.39
N ALA A 132 -3.92 -34.57 3.71
CA ALA A 132 -2.70 -35.11 4.27
C ALA A 132 -2.60 -36.63 4.25
N GLU A 133 -3.72 -37.34 4.10
CA GLU A 133 -3.82 -38.79 4.31
C GLU A 133 -4.37 -39.58 3.11
N ARG A 134 -4.46 -39.01 1.89
CA ARG A 134 -5.13 -39.69 0.75
C ARG A 134 -4.22 -40.03 -0.42
N ASP A 135 -4.33 -41.29 -0.87
CA ASP A 135 -3.71 -41.83 -2.09
C ASP A 135 -4.67 -41.89 -3.30
N THR A 136 -5.99 -41.75 -3.08
CA THR A 136 -7.05 -41.81 -4.11
C THR A 136 -7.87 -40.51 -4.19
N TYR A 137 -8.27 -40.13 -5.40
CA TYR A 137 -8.65 -38.74 -5.73
C TYR A 137 -9.94 -38.63 -6.58
N SER A 138 -10.84 -39.62 -6.50
CA SER A 138 -12.07 -39.67 -7.29
C SER A 138 -13.10 -38.60 -6.88
N ARG A 139 -14.09 -38.35 -7.75
CA ARG A 139 -15.21 -37.41 -7.50
C ARG A 139 -15.92 -37.65 -6.17
N ALA A 140 -16.28 -38.90 -5.88
CA ALA A 140 -16.94 -39.27 -4.62
C ALA A 140 -16.06 -38.98 -3.39
N VAL A 141 -14.75 -39.13 -3.53
CA VAL A 141 -13.77 -38.88 -2.47
C VAL A 141 -13.55 -37.37 -2.28
N ALA A 142 -13.47 -36.61 -3.38
CA ALA A 142 -13.31 -35.15 -3.36
C ALA A 142 -14.50 -34.45 -2.70
N LEU A 143 -15.71 -34.98 -2.87
CA LEU A 143 -16.93 -34.47 -2.23
C LEU A 143 -17.15 -35.02 -0.80
N ASN A 144 -16.37 -36.01 -0.37
CA ASN A 144 -16.49 -36.58 0.97
C ASN A 144 -15.66 -35.79 1.99
N LYS A 145 -16.34 -35.10 2.90
CA LYS A 145 -15.73 -34.32 3.99
C LYS A 145 -14.87 -35.23 4.87
N GLY A 146 -13.55 -35.12 4.74
CA GLY A 146 -12.60 -35.84 5.58
C GLY A 146 -12.78 -35.49 7.06
N LYS A 147 -12.44 -36.44 7.95
CA LYS A 147 -12.36 -36.14 9.38
C LYS A 147 -11.23 -35.14 9.61
N PRO A 148 -11.42 -34.11 10.46
CA PRO A 148 -10.33 -33.21 10.82
C PRO A 148 -9.22 -34.01 11.51
N ILE A 149 -8.04 -34.02 10.89
CA ILE A 149 -6.84 -34.57 11.50
C ILE A 149 -6.22 -33.45 12.34
N PRO A 150 -5.71 -33.71 13.55
CA PRO A 150 -5.00 -32.73 14.35
C PRO A 150 -3.65 -32.37 13.68
N GLN A 151 -3.71 -31.60 12.61
CA GLN A 151 -2.55 -31.02 11.96
C GLN A 151 -2.18 -29.70 12.58
N LEU A 152 -0.97 -29.26 12.26
CA LEU A 152 -0.51 -27.95 12.62
C LEU A 152 -1.42 -26.86 12.01
N PRO A 153 -1.82 -25.84 12.79
CA PRO A 153 -2.55 -24.69 12.25
C PRO A 153 -1.86 -24.11 11.01
N PHE A 154 -2.64 -23.88 9.94
CA PHE A 154 -2.15 -23.41 8.63
C PHE A 154 -1.19 -22.21 8.70
N TYR A 155 -1.46 -21.25 9.59
CA TYR A 155 -0.62 -20.06 9.76
C TYR A 155 0.77 -20.33 10.36
N LEU A 156 1.02 -21.55 10.84
CA LEU A 156 2.29 -21.95 11.43
C LEU A 156 3.14 -22.83 10.49
N LEU A 157 2.62 -23.19 9.32
CA LEU A 157 3.35 -24.01 8.35
C LEU A 157 4.62 -23.27 7.90
N SER A 158 5.73 -24.01 7.79
CA SER A 158 6.96 -23.49 7.21
C SER A 158 6.82 -23.31 5.69
N GLU A 159 7.73 -22.57 5.07
CA GLU A 159 7.72 -22.43 3.61
C GLU A 159 7.86 -23.79 2.88
N PRO A 160 8.74 -24.72 3.29
CA PRO A 160 8.77 -26.07 2.72
C PRO A 160 7.43 -26.81 2.83
N GLN A 161 6.77 -26.74 4.00
CA GLN A 161 5.46 -27.36 4.20
C GLN A 161 4.38 -26.75 3.29
N LEU A 162 4.41 -25.42 3.08
CA LEU A 162 3.52 -24.77 2.12
C LEU A 162 3.78 -25.21 0.67
N LYS A 163 5.04 -25.43 0.29
CA LYS A 163 5.39 -25.94 -1.05
C LYS A 163 4.91 -27.36 -1.24
N GLU A 164 5.09 -28.22 -0.24
CA GLU A 164 4.60 -29.59 -0.25
C GLU A 164 3.06 -29.62 -0.38
N MET A 165 2.35 -28.80 0.39
CA MET A 165 0.90 -28.69 0.31
C MET A 165 0.43 -28.18 -1.06
N ALA A 166 1.12 -27.19 -1.63
CA ALA A 166 0.82 -26.69 -2.96
C ALA A 166 1.01 -27.74 -4.06
N TYR A 167 2.04 -28.59 -3.92
CA TYR A 167 2.27 -29.71 -4.81
C TYR A 167 1.16 -30.77 -4.69
N LYS A 168 0.79 -31.15 -3.46
CA LYS A 168 -0.31 -32.09 -3.20
C LYS A 168 -1.65 -31.60 -3.77
N LEU A 169 -1.97 -30.31 -3.61
CA LEU A 169 -3.15 -29.69 -4.21
C LEU A 169 -3.12 -29.76 -5.74
N ALA A 170 -2.01 -29.39 -6.36
CA ALA A 170 -1.86 -29.46 -7.81
C ALA A 170 -2.05 -30.89 -8.35
N LEU A 171 -1.44 -31.88 -7.69
CA LEU A 171 -1.57 -33.28 -8.03
C LEU A 171 -3.02 -33.78 -7.85
N LEU A 172 -3.68 -33.38 -6.76
CA LEU A 172 -5.08 -33.69 -6.52
C LEU A 172 -5.97 -33.20 -7.66
N PHE A 173 -5.87 -31.92 -8.02
CA PHE A 173 -6.70 -31.37 -9.08
C PHE A 173 -6.34 -31.95 -10.45
N SER A 174 -5.08 -32.29 -10.68
CA SER A 174 -4.68 -32.98 -11.91
C SER A 174 -5.35 -34.36 -12.02
N ARG A 175 -5.39 -35.12 -10.92
CA ARG A 175 -6.06 -36.42 -10.88
C ARG A 175 -7.58 -36.28 -10.97
N LEU A 176 -8.17 -35.32 -10.25
CA LEU A 176 -9.60 -35.05 -10.28
C LEU A 176 -10.10 -34.73 -11.69
N GLN A 177 -9.36 -33.90 -12.44
CA GLN A 177 -9.69 -33.60 -13.84
C GLN A 177 -9.51 -34.84 -14.75
N SER A 178 -8.44 -35.62 -14.55
CA SER A 178 -8.20 -36.84 -15.34
C SER A 178 -9.27 -37.91 -15.09
N ASP A 179 -9.63 -38.15 -13.83
CA ASP A 179 -10.67 -39.10 -13.42
C ASP A 179 -12.03 -38.69 -13.99
N PHE A 180 -12.36 -37.39 -13.95
CA PHE A 180 -13.57 -36.86 -14.57
C PHE A 180 -13.61 -37.18 -16.07
N VAL A 181 -12.54 -36.89 -16.80
CA VAL A 181 -12.46 -37.16 -18.25
C VAL A 181 -12.61 -38.65 -18.55
N ASN A 182 -11.94 -39.52 -17.77
CA ASN A 182 -12.04 -40.97 -17.91
C ASN A 182 -13.47 -41.47 -17.67
N GLU A 183 -14.13 -40.98 -16.61
CA GLU A 183 -15.53 -41.32 -16.30
C GLU A 183 -16.46 -40.93 -17.46
N GLN A 184 -16.32 -39.71 -18.02
CA GLN A 184 -17.14 -39.30 -19.15
C GLN A 184 -16.85 -40.12 -20.42
N ALA A 185 -15.58 -40.50 -20.66
CA ALA A 185 -15.22 -41.37 -21.78
C ALA A 185 -15.85 -42.78 -21.65
N GLU A 186 -15.87 -43.36 -20.45
CA GLU A 186 -16.53 -44.64 -20.18
C GLU A 186 -18.05 -44.54 -20.37
N ARG A 187 -18.69 -43.48 -19.86
CA ARG A 187 -20.12 -43.22 -20.05
C ARG A 187 -20.47 -43.10 -21.53
N LYS A 188 -19.62 -42.42 -22.32
CA LYS A 188 -19.77 -42.35 -23.80
C LYS A 188 -19.68 -43.74 -24.42
N ALA A 189 -18.68 -44.54 -24.04
CA ALA A 189 -18.49 -45.88 -24.58
C ALA A 189 -19.68 -46.81 -24.30
N LYS A 190 -20.36 -46.61 -23.17
CA LYS A 190 -21.61 -47.31 -22.79
C LYS A 190 -22.87 -46.74 -23.47
N GLY A 191 -22.75 -45.66 -24.24
CA GLY A 191 -23.89 -44.97 -24.87
C GLY A 191 -24.77 -44.19 -23.89
N GLU A 192 -24.31 -43.94 -22.66
CA GLU A 192 -25.07 -43.22 -21.63
C GLU A 192 -25.13 -41.71 -21.88
N ILE A 193 -24.16 -41.17 -22.62
CA ILE A 193 -24.07 -39.76 -23.00
C ILE A 193 -23.61 -39.60 -24.45
N THR A 194 -24.07 -38.54 -25.11
CA THR A 194 -23.54 -38.04 -26.38
C THR A 194 -22.57 -36.89 -26.08
N LEU A 195 -21.32 -36.97 -26.55
CA LEU A 195 -20.30 -35.92 -26.28
C LEU A 195 -20.31 -34.80 -27.35
N ASP A 196 -21.50 -34.37 -27.78
CA ASP A 196 -21.60 -33.37 -28.85
C ASP A 196 -21.35 -31.95 -28.33
N ASP A 197 -21.46 -31.72 -27.02
CA ASP A 197 -21.21 -30.42 -26.37
C ASP A 197 -20.02 -30.46 -25.41
N PHE A 198 -18.84 -30.06 -25.91
CA PHE A 198 -17.62 -29.92 -25.12
C PHE A 198 -17.74 -28.86 -24.01
N ALA A 199 -18.58 -27.84 -24.22
CA ALA A 199 -18.74 -26.75 -23.25
C ALA A 199 -19.44 -27.27 -21.98
N ASP A 200 -20.47 -28.10 -22.12
CA ASP A 200 -21.18 -28.71 -20.98
C ASP A 200 -20.24 -29.51 -20.07
N LEU A 201 -19.35 -30.31 -20.66
CA LEU A 201 -18.34 -31.07 -19.91
C LEU A 201 -17.36 -30.15 -19.18
N ALA A 202 -16.93 -29.06 -19.82
CA ALA A 202 -16.06 -28.06 -19.19
C ALA A 202 -16.75 -27.38 -18.00
N TYR A 203 -18.05 -27.05 -18.12
CA TYR A 203 -18.85 -26.50 -17.03
C TYR A 203 -19.01 -27.48 -15.87
N GLU A 204 -19.26 -28.76 -16.14
CA GLU A 204 -19.35 -29.80 -15.10
C GLU A 204 -18.02 -30.00 -14.36
N MET A 205 -16.90 -30.10 -15.10
CA MET A 205 -15.57 -30.20 -14.52
C MET A 205 -15.21 -28.96 -13.69
N TYR A 206 -15.58 -27.78 -14.17
CA TYR A 206 -15.39 -26.52 -13.47
C TYR A 206 -16.21 -26.46 -12.18
N ARG A 207 -17.47 -26.91 -12.21
CA ARG A 207 -18.31 -27.02 -11.01
C ARG A 207 -17.65 -27.93 -9.97
N LEU A 208 -17.21 -29.12 -10.38
CA LEU A 208 -16.53 -30.07 -9.50
C LEU A 208 -15.26 -29.47 -8.86
N CYS A 209 -14.35 -28.92 -9.68
CA CYS A 209 -13.11 -28.32 -9.17
C CYS A 209 -13.39 -27.09 -8.28
N GLY A 210 -14.39 -26.29 -8.66
CA GLY A 210 -14.77 -25.06 -7.97
C GLY A 210 -15.40 -25.31 -6.62
N GLU A 211 -16.25 -26.34 -6.48
CA GLU A 211 -16.79 -26.81 -5.19
C GLU A 211 -15.68 -27.21 -4.24
N VAL A 212 -14.76 -28.09 -4.70
CA VAL A 212 -13.63 -28.54 -3.88
C VAL A 212 -12.73 -27.36 -3.48
N CYS A 213 -12.41 -26.47 -4.43
CA CYS A 213 -11.65 -25.25 -4.16
C CYS A 213 -12.32 -24.35 -3.11
N ALA A 214 -13.64 -24.15 -3.21
CA ALA A 214 -14.39 -23.34 -2.27
C ALA A 214 -14.44 -23.97 -0.87
N ASP A 215 -14.65 -25.29 -0.79
CA ASP A 215 -14.73 -26.05 0.46
C ASP A 215 -13.43 -26.00 1.26
N ILE A 216 -12.27 -25.95 0.59
CA ILE A 216 -10.96 -25.79 1.26
C ILE A 216 -10.60 -24.35 1.60
N GLY A 217 -11.46 -23.39 1.25
CA GLY A 217 -11.26 -21.97 1.53
C GLY A 217 -10.50 -21.20 0.45
N PHE A 218 -10.33 -21.77 -0.74
CA PHE A 218 -9.62 -21.16 -1.87
C PHE A 218 -10.45 -21.20 -3.16
N PRO A 219 -11.63 -20.54 -3.20
CA PRO A 219 -12.50 -20.56 -4.38
C PRO A 219 -11.76 -20.07 -5.62
N LEU A 220 -12.07 -20.68 -6.77
CA LEU A 220 -11.53 -20.28 -8.07
C LEU A 220 -11.85 -18.79 -8.34
N LYS A 221 -11.00 -18.14 -9.15
CA LYS A 221 -11.07 -16.69 -9.39
C LYS A 221 -12.46 -16.25 -9.86
N ASN A 222 -13.06 -17.01 -10.77
CA ASN A 222 -14.37 -16.71 -11.33
C ASN A 222 -15.50 -17.52 -10.68
N TRP A 223 -15.26 -18.18 -9.54
CA TRP A 223 -16.24 -19.08 -8.90
C TRP A 223 -17.55 -18.39 -8.55
N HIS A 224 -17.49 -17.21 -7.92
CA HIS A 224 -18.69 -16.46 -7.54
C HIS A 224 -19.48 -16.01 -8.78
N ALA A 225 -18.79 -15.57 -9.84
CA ALA A 225 -19.43 -15.19 -11.09
C ALA A 225 -20.10 -16.38 -11.78
N PHE A 226 -19.51 -17.57 -11.69
CA PHE A 226 -20.09 -18.81 -12.20
C PHE A 226 -21.35 -19.24 -11.41
N LEU A 227 -21.37 -19.05 -10.09
CA LEU A 227 -22.57 -19.29 -9.28
C LEU A 227 -23.71 -18.33 -9.61
N GLU A 228 -23.40 -17.08 -9.94
CA GLU A 228 -24.39 -16.08 -10.36
C GLU A 228 -24.86 -16.29 -11.81
N ASN A 229 -23.96 -16.71 -12.70
CA ASN A 229 -24.23 -17.00 -14.09
C ASN A 229 -23.45 -18.24 -14.56
N PRO A 230 -24.11 -19.39 -14.74
CA PRO A 230 -23.48 -20.63 -15.17
C PRO A 230 -22.81 -20.55 -16.55
N PHE A 231 -23.22 -19.63 -17.42
CA PHE A 231 -22.67 -19.44 -18.77
C PHE A 231 -21.42 -18.55 -18.75
N LEU A 232 -20.44 -18.94 -17.96
CA LEU A 232 -19.13 -18.28 -17.95
C LEU A 232 -18.38 -18.60 -19.24
N ASP A 233 -17.67 -17.62 -19.81
CA ASP A 233 -16.78 -17.81 -20.96
C ASP A 233 -15.82 -19.01 -20.74
N VAL A 234 -15.85 -19.98 -21.65
CA VAL A 234 -15.09 -21.25 -21.58
C VAL A 234 -13.59 -20.98 -21.41
N ASN A 235 -13.06 -19.92 -22.04
CA ASN A 235 -11.64 -19.56 -21.85
C ASN A 235 -11.31 -19.23 -20.39
N LYS A 236 -12.23 -18.59 -19.66
CA LYS A 236 -12.03 -18.28 -18.23
C LYS A 236 -12.09 -19.54 -17.37
N ILE A 237 -12.94 -20.49 -17.74
CA ILE A 237 -13.03 -21.81 -17.11
C ILE A 237 -11.71 -22.55 -17.30
N ASP A 238 -11.23 -22.66 -18.52
CA ASP A 238 -9.99 -23.36 -18.84
C ASP A 238 -8.80 -22.72 -18.10
N ILE A 239 -8.70 -21.39 -18.08
CA ILE A 239 -7.65 -20.68 -17.35
C ILE A 239 -7.65 -21.03 -15.86
N ASP A 240 -8.83 -21.09 -15.24
CA ASP A 240 -8.96 -21.38 -13.81
C ASP A 240 -8.68 -22.86 -13.51
N LEU A 241 -9.08 -23.79 -14.40
CA LEU A 241 -8.75 -25.23 -14.32
C LEU A 241 -7.25 -25.48 -14.50
N GLN A 242 -6.60 -24.79 -15.44
CA GLN A 242 -5.14 -24.87 -15.63
C GLN A 242 -4.38 -24.29 -14.43
N LYS A 243 -4.96 -23.31 -13.73
CA LYS A 243 -4.40 -22.78 -12.48
C LYS A 243 -4.59 -23.73 -11.31
N SER A 244 -5.71 -24.46 -11.22
CA SER A 244 -5.95 -25.42 -10.14
C SER A 244 -5.00 -26.61 -10.17
N VAL A 245 -4.44 -26.97 -11.34
CA VAL A 245 -3.42 -28.03 -11.45
C VAL A 245 -1.98 -27.52 -11.30
N CYS A 246 -1.77 -26.24 -10.96
CA CYS A 246 -0.44 -25.64 -10.89
C CYS A 246 0.03 -25.40 -9.45
N GLU A 247 1.12 -26.07 -9.09
CA GLU A 247 1.84 -25.97 -7.81
C GLU A 247 2.32 -24.53 -7.51
N LYS A 248 2.85 -23.83 -8.52
CA LYS A 248 3.31 -22.43 -8.36
C LYS A 248 2.14 -21.49 -8.09
N HIS A 249 0.96 -21.77 -8.65
CA HIS A 249 -0.24 -20.98 -8.40
C HIS A 249 -0.72 -21.20 -6.97
N TRP A 250 -0.85 -22.45 -6.54
CA TRP A 250 -1.20 -22.80 -5.16
C TRP A 250 -0.24 -22.21 -4.14
N PHE A 251 1.07 -22.35 -4.32
CA PHE A 251 2.05 -21.82 -3.38
C PHE A 251 1.89 -20.31 -3.17
N ARG A 252 1.63 -19.55 -4.24
CA ARG A 252 1.37 -18.09 -4.14
C ARG A 252 0.10 -17.81 -3.35
N GLN A 253 -1.00 -18.51 -3.64
CA GLN A 253 -2.26 -18.34 -2.92
C GLN A 253 -2.11 -18.67 -1.42
N LEU A 254 -1.53 -19.84 -1.11
CA LEU A 254 -1.29 -20.27 0.26
C LEU A 254 -0.37 -19.30 1.01
N LYS A 255 0.76 -18.88 0.40
CA LYS A 255 1.69 -17.93 1.03
C LYS A 255 1.02 -16.58 1.32
N THR A 256 0.20 -16.08 0.40
CA THR A 256 -0.55 -14.83 0.62
C THR A 256 -1.59 -14.97 1.72
N ALA A 257 -2.38 -16.05 1.73
CA ALA A 257 -3.36 -16.31 2.79
C ALA A 257 -2.69 -16.47 4.15
N GLN A 258 -1.57 -17.20 4.21
CA GLN A 258 -0.80 -17.40 5.42
C GLN A 258 -0.27 -16.08 5.99
N LYS A 259 0.35 -15.23 5.15
CA LYS A 259 0.86 -13.92 5.57
C LYS A 259 -0.23 -13.04 6.16
N ARG A 260 -1.41 -13.02 5.55
CA ARG A 260 -2.56 -12.25 6.05
C ARG A 260 -3.10 -12.80 7.35
N LEU A 261 -3.21 -14.12 7.48
CA LEU A 261 -3.67 -14.74 8.73
C LEU A 261 -2.68 -14.50 9.87
N LYS A 262 -1.37 -14.59 9.63
CA LYS A 262 -0.33 -14.24 10.62
C LYS A 262 -0.52 -12.81 11.12
N GLU A 263 -0.67 -11.85 10.21
CA GLU A 263 -0.91 -10.45 10.60
C GLU A 263 -2.24 -10.28 11.34
N HIS A 264 -3.30 -10.97 10.91
CA HIS A 264 -4.60 -10.88 11.57
C HIS A 264 -4.57 -11.44 13.00
N VAL A 265 -3.77 -12.48 13.24
CA VAL A 265 -3.49 -12.99 14.59
C VAL A 265 -2.77 -11.91 15.42
N GLU A 266 -1.77 -11.22 14.86
CA GLU A 266 -1.08 -10.11 15.56
C GLU A 266 -2.03 -8.94 15.91
N ILE A 267 -2.95 -8.58 15.00
CA ILE A 267 -4.04 -7.61 15.27
C ILE A 267 -4.95 -8.14 16.40
N GLY A 268 -5.31 -9.42 16.35
CA GLY A 268 -6.10 -10.09 17.38
C GLY A 268 -5.40 -10.12 18.75
N CYS A 269 -4.08 -10.20 18.77
CA CYS A 269 -3.26 -10.13 19.98
C CYS A 269 -2.99 -8.69 20.47
N GLY A 270 -3.51 -7.66 19.78
CA GLY A 270 -3.27 -6.25 20.12
C GLY A 270 -1.86 -5.75 19.79
N ALA A 271 -1.08 -6.52 19.02
CA ALA A 271 0.28 -6.16 18.64
C ALA A 271 0.33 -5.06 17.56
N VAL A 272 -0.78 -4.82 16.87
CA VAL A 272 -0.96 -3.68 15.95
C VAL A 272 -1.77 -2.60 16.66
N SER A 273 -1.08 -1.58 17.13
CA SER A 273 -1.65 -0.46 17.88
C SER A 273 -0.68 0.72 17.95
N ALA A 274 -1.18 1.90 18.31
CA ALA A 274 -0.34 3.10 18.49
C ALA A 274 0.79 2.90 19.51
N LYS A 275 0.57 2.08 20.55
CA LYS A 275 1.50 1.88 21.67
C LYS A 275 2.50 0.73 21.45
N VAL A 276 2.32 -0.10 20.43
CA VAL A 276 3.15 -1.29 20.19
C VAL A 276 3.81 -1.25 18.81
N SER A 277 3.00 -1.31 17.76
CA SER A 277 3.46 -1.24 16.38
C SER A 277 2.31 -0.72 15.52
N PRO A 278 2.30 0.57 15.16
CA PRO A 278 1.18 1.15 14.44
C PRO A 278 1.11 0.62 13.00
N TYR A 279 -0.13 0.49 12.51
CA TYR A 279 -0.54 0.12 11.15
C TYR A 279 -0.28 -1.34 10.76
N VAL A 280 0.85 -1.90 11.17
CA VAL A 280 1.31 -3.26 10.82
C VAL A 280 2.19 -3.81 11.95
N SER A 281 2.17 -5.13 12.15
CA SER A 281 3.02 -5.78 13.15
C SER A 281 4.51 -5.63 12.84
N GLN A 282 5.35 -5.75 13.87
CA GLN A 282 6.81 -5.67 13.70
C GLN A 282 7.35 -6.81 12.81
N SER A 283 6.74 -8.00 12.88
CA SER A 283 7.12 -9.13 12.02
C SER A 283 6.84 -8.82 10.56
N ALA A 284 5.63 -8.33 10.24
CA ALA A 284 5.27 -8.00 8.86
C ALA A 284 6.06 -6.80 8.31
N LEU A 285 6.41 -5.82 9.17
CA LEU A 285 7.29 -4.72 8.79
C LEU A 285 8.70 -5.22 8.44
N SER A 286 9.25 -6.16 9.22
CA SER A 286 10.55 -6.78 8.95
C SER A 286 10.55 -7.53 7.63
N ASP A 287 9.53 -8.37 7.40
CA ASP A 287 9.35 -9.12 6.15
C ASP A 287 9.26 -8.17 4.94
N TYR A 288 8.55 -7.06 5.07
CA TYR A 288 8.44 -6.05 4.02
C TYR A 288 9.78 -5.36 3.73
N ARG A 289 10.56 -5.02 4.76
CA ARG A 289 11.90 -4.43 4.59
C ARG A 289 12.84 -5.39 3.89
N ALA A 290 12.86 -6.67 4.28
CA ALA A 290 13.64 -7.71 3.62
C ALA A 290 13.24 -7.84 2.13
N GLN A 291 11.94 -7.91 1.83
CA GLN A 291 11.44 -7.98 0.46
C GLN A 291 11.84 -6.73 -0.37
N ARG A 292 11.81 -5.54 0.23
CA ARG A 292 12.25 -4.30 -0.43
C ARG A 292 13.75 -4.32 -0.71
N ALA A 293 14.57 -4.77 0.23
CA ALA A 293 16.01 -4.92 0.04
C ALA A 293 16.33 -5.89 -1.11
N GLU A 294 15.67 -7.06 -1.14
CA GLU A 294 15.79 -8.03 -2.23
C GLU A 294 15.36 -7.44 -3.59
N THR A 295 14.27 -6.67 -3.60
CA THR A 295 13.80 -5.99 -4.82
C THR A 295 14.84 -5.00 -5.33
N MET A 296 15.44 -4.19 -4.45
CA MET A 296 16.47 -3.22 -4.83
C MET A 296 17.74 -3.92 -5.34
N ALA A 297 18.20 -4.96 -4.64
CA ALA A 297 19.34 -5.76 -5.08
C ALA A 297 19.09 -6.39 -6.46
N PHE A 298 17.87 -6.87 -6.73
CA PHE A 298 17.49 -7.35 -8.05
C PHE A 298 17.57 -6.24 -9.11
N LEU A 299 17.04 -5.04 -8.84
CA LEU A 299 17.10 -3.92 -9.79
C LEU A 299 18.54 -3.47 -10.09
N GLU A 300 19.42 -3.53 -9.10
CA GLU A 300 20.84 -3.17 -9.23
C GLU A 300 21.66 -4.21 -10.01
N GLN A 301 21.30 -5.49 -9.92
CA GLN A 301 22.01 -6.60 -10.59
C GLN A 301 21.54 -6.88 -12.01
N MET A 302 20.46 -6.25 -12.46
CA MET A 302 19.78 -6.55 -13.72
C MET A 302 19.93 -5.42 -14.73
N VAL A 303 20.02 -5.81 -16.00
CA VAL A 303 20.13 -4.92 -17.15
C VAL A 303 19.01 -5.25 -18.13
N LEU A 304 18.49 -4.21 -18.79
CA LEU A 304 17.63 -4.34 -19.95
C LEU A 304 18.50 -4.38 -21.20
N GLU A 305 18.31 -5.39 -22.03
CA GLU A 305 18.94 -5.54 -23.34
C GLU A 305 17.85 -5.50 -24.41
N ASN A 306 18.09 -4.74 -25.48
CA ASN A 306 17.21 -4.75 -26.64
C ASN A 306 17.41 -6.06 -27.42
N LEU A 307 16.32 -6.76 -27.73
CA LEU A 307 16.34 -8.03 -28.46
C LEU A 307 16.81 -7.86 -29.91
N GLU A 308 16.64 -6.68 -30.49
CA GLU A 308 17.01 -6.38 -31.88
C GLU A 308 18.44 -5.82 -31.99
N ASP A 309 18.97 -5.24 -30.90
CA ASP A 309 20.33 -4.70 -30.82
C ASP A 309 20.92 -4.95 -29.43
N ALA A 310 21.73 -6.01 -29.31
CA ALA A 310 22.32 -6.41 -28.04
C ALA A 310 23.34 -5.37 -27.48
N THR A 311 23.78 -4.41 -28.30
CA THR A 311 24.66 -3.30 -27.84
C THR A 311 23.86 -2.23 -27.10
N GLU A 312 22.55 -2.16 -27.34
CA GLU A 312 21.66 -1.25 -26.64
C GLU A 312 21.24 -1.85 -25.29
N GLN A 313 21.97 -1.46 -24.26
CA GLN A 313 21.77 -1.92 -22.89
C GLN A 313 21.56 -0.78 -21.91
N MET A 314 20.78 -1.04 -20.86
CA MET A 314 20.54 -0.05 -19.81
C MET A 314 20.31 -0.69 -18.45
N PRO A 315 20.92 -0.17 -17.37
CA PRO A 315 20.68 -0.67 -16.02
C PRO A 315 19.19 -0.61 -15.66
N LEU A 316 18.63 -1.70 -15.14
CA LEU A 316 17.21 -1.78 -14.78
C LEU A 316 16.86 -0.78 -13.67
N ILE A 317 17.80 -0.54 -12.75
CA ILE A 317 17.66 0.46 -11.68
C ILE A 317 17.43 1.89 -12.23
N ASP A 318 18.05 2.25 -13.35
CA ASP A 318 17.89 3.58 -13.93
C ASP A 318 16.52 3.75 -14.60
N MET A 319 15.96 2.68 -15.17
CA MET A 319 14.57 2.66 -15.60
C MET A 319 13.59 2.75 -14.43
N TRP A 320 13.86 2.03 -13.34
CA TRP A 320 13.04 2.16 -12.15
C TRP A 320 13.04 3.61 -11.63
N LYS A 321 14.21 4.27 -11.56
CA LYS A 321 14.34 5.67 -11.11
C LYS A 321 13.52 6.65 -11.94
N ARG A 322 13.31 6.39 -13.24
CA ARG A 322 12.53 7.22 -14.18
C ARG A 322 11.06 6.81 -14.28
N SER A 323 10.65 5.72 -13.64
CA SER A 323 9.29 5.18 -13.74
C SER A 323 8.37 5.66 -12.62
N SER A 324 7.06 5.48 -12.80
CA SER A 324 6.05 5.70 -11.73
C SER A 324 6.17 4.72 -10.55
N SER A 325 7.09 3.76 -10.61
CA SER A 325 7.42 2.88 -9.47
C SER A 325 8.33 3.58 -8.46
N ASN A 326 9.01 4.66 -8.87
CA ASN A 326 9.73 5.55 -7.96
C ASN A 326 8.70 6.39 -7.17
N PRO A 327 8.68 6.31 -5.83
CA PRO A 327 7.73 7.06 -5.00
C PRO A 327 7.75 8.57 -5.23
N ALA A 328 8.90 9.17 -5.53
CA ALA A 328 9.00 10.60 -5.77
C ALA A 328 8.33 11.01 -7.10
N ILE A 329 8.54 10.23 -8.17
CA ILE A 329 7.87 10.47 -9.46
C ILE A 329 6.37 10.25 -9.33
N LYS A 330 5.96 9.18 -8.65
CA LYS A 330 4.55 8.89 -8.38
C LYS A 330 3.88 10.03 -7.60
N TRP A 331 4.57 10.59 -6.61
CA TRP A 331 4.09 11.73 -5.84
C TRP A 331 3.92 12.96 -6.73
N ASN A 332 4.95 13.34 -7.51
CA ASN A 332 4.89 14.49 -8.42
C ASN A 332 3.74 14.36 -9.43
N GLU A 333 3.59 13.19 -10.04
CA GLU A 333 2.53 12.92 -11.02
C GLU A 333 1.14 13.05 -10.40
N MET A 334 0.95 12.50 -9.20
CA MET A 334 -0.34 12.56 -8.52
C MET A 334 -0.71 13.98 -8.07
N ILE A 335 0.27 14.78 -7.62
CA ILE A 335 0.06 16.20 -7.31
C ILE A 335 -0.28 16.99 -8.59
N ASN A 336 0.38 16.69 -9.71
CA ASN A 336 0.08 17.33 -10.99
C ASN A 336 -1.35 17.01 -11.47
N GLU A 337 -1.76 15.75 -11.35
CA GLU A 337 -3.12 15.31 -11.66
C GLU A 337 -4.15 16.03 -10.78
N LEU A 338 -3.95 16.05 -9.45
CA LEU A 338 -4.84 16.74 -8.52
C LEU A 338 -4.93 18.25 -8.79
N ARG A 339 -3.81 18.91 -9.09
CA ARG A 339 -3.79 20.32 -9.44
C ARG A 339 -4.56 20.60 -10.71
N GLY A 340 -4.34 19.81 -11.76
CA GLY A 340 -5.09 19.99 -13.00
C GLY A 340 -6.59 19.76 -12.84
N ILE A 341 -7.00 18.81 -11.98
CA ILE A 341 -8.40 18.58 -11.68
C ILE A 341 -9.00 19.75 -10.91
N ASP A 342 -8.31 20.27 -9.90
CA ASP A 342 -8.74 21.43 -9.11
C ASP A 342 -8.86 22.69 -9.97
N ASP A 343 -7.83 23.00 -10.78
CA ASP A 343 -7.84 24.12 -11.72
C ASP A 343 -8.99 24.01 -12.73
N TRP A 344 -9.23 22.80 -13.26
CA TRP A 344 -10.33 22.55 -14.19
C TRP A 344 -11.69 22.73 -13.50
N ALA A 345 -11.86 22.19 -12.29
CA ALA A 345 -13.07 22.28 -11.50
C ALA A 345 -13.45 23.74 -11.19
N ASN A 346 -12.48 24.54 -10.76
CA ASN A 346 -12.67 25.95 -10.43
C ASN A 346 -13.13 26.77 -11.65
N ARG A 347 -12.57 26.51 -12.84
CA ARG A 347 -13.00 27.18 -14.09
C ARG A 347 -14.41 26.82 -14.52
N HIS A 348 -14.94 25.68 -14.07
CA HIS A 348 -16.27 25.19 -14.42
C HIS A 348 -17.26 25.27 -13.24
N ASN A 349 -16.95 26.08 -12.22
CA ASN A 349 -17.80 26.33 -11.04
C ASN A 349 -18.19 25.08 -10.24
N PHE A 350 -17.35 24.04 -10.21
CA PHE A 350 -17.55 22.91 -9.30
C PHE A 350 -17.04 23.24 -7.90
N VAL A 351 -17.79 22.83 -6.87
CA VAL A 351 -17.40 23.03 -5.48
C VAL A 351 -16.68 21.80 -4.93
N PRO A 352 -15.53 21.97 -4.26
CA PRO A 352 -14.81 20.87 -3.65
C PRO A 352 -15.37 20.53 -2.26
N LEU A 353 -15.46 19.25 -1.96
CA LEU A 353 -15.89 18.67 -0.69
C LEU A 353 -14.83 17.70 -0.18
N PHE A 354 -14.40 17.90 1.08
CA PHE A 354 -13.46 16.99 1.72
C PHE A 354 -14.18 16.12 2.75
N TRP A 355 -14.24 14.82 2.50
CA TRP A 355 -14.90 13.85 3.37
C TRP A 355 -13.90 12.88 3.99
N THR A 356 -14.03 12.64 5.29
CA THR A 356 -13.39 11.50 5.96
C THR A 356 -14.44 10.47 6.32
N TRP A 357 -14.23 9.23 5.88
CA TRP A 357 -15.13 8.10 6.12
C TRP A 357 -14.41 6.99 6.89
N THR A 358 -14.85 6.77 8.14
CA THR A 358 -14.31 5.75 9.03
C THR A 358 -15.33 4.62 9.28
N ALA A 359 -14.84 3.40 9.52
CA ALA A 359 -15.66 2.22 9.83
C ALA A 359 -16.21 2.23 11.29
N PRO A 360 -17.31 1.49 11.57
CA PRO A 360 -17.81 1.28 12.94
C PRO A 360 -16.77 0.83 13.95
N SER A 361 -17.01 1.07 15.24
CA SER A 361 -16.12 0.62 16.31
C SER A 361 -15.88 -0.90 16.26
N SER A 362 -16.85 -1.71 15.84
CA SER A 362 -16.69 -3.16 15.70
C SER A 362 -15.64 -3.62 14.68
N PHE A 363 -15.13 -2.71 13.84
CA PHE A 363 -14.04 -2.97 12.90
C PHE A 363 -12.66 -2.66 13.47
N HIS A 364 -12.57 -1.91 14.57
CA HIS A 364 -11.31 -1.49 15.17
C HIS A 364 -10.91 -2.43 16.30
N ALA A 365 -9.71 -3.00 16.20
CA ALA A 365 -9.24 -4.03 17.10
C ALA A 365 -8.82 -3.48 18.48
N VAL A 366 -8.28 -2.27 18.50
CA VAL A 366 -7.65 -1.63 19.66
C VAL A 366 -8.03 -0.15 19.68
N HIS A 367 -8.21 0.42 20.88
CA HIS A 367 -8.40 1.86 21.06
C HIS A 367 -7.07 2.62 20.98
N SER A 368 -7.10 3.94 20.81
CA SER A 368 -5.88 4.78 20.74
C SER A 368 -5.02 4.75 22.00
N ASN A 369 -5.63 4.45 23.15
CA ASN A 369 -4.94 4.24 24.42
C ASN A 369 -4.25 2.87 24.54
N GLY A 370 -4.35 2.01 23.52
CA GLY A 370 -3.75 0.67 23.49
C GLY A 370 -4.60 -0.44 24.10
N GLN A 371 -5.78 -0.13 24.66
CA GLN A 371 -6.68 -1.15 25.22
C GLN A 371 -7.44 -1.89 24.13
N ASN A 372 -7.67 -3.20 24.33
CA ASN A 372 -8.49 -4.01 23.44
C ASN A 372 -9.92 -3.45 23.35
N ASN A 373 -10.42 -3.33 22.12
CA ASN A 373 -11.82 -2.97 21.90
C ASN A 373 -12.72 -4.21 22.04
N LYS A 374 -13.60 -4.19 23.04
CA LYS A 374 -14.53 -5.30 23.33
C LYS A 374 -15.61 -5.50 22.26
N LYS A 375 -15.85 -4.50 21.41
CA LYS A 375 -16.81 -4.57 20.30
C LYS A 375 -16.23 -5.19 19.04
N TRP A 376 -14.92 -5.44 18.98
CA TRP A 376 -14.28 -5.92 17.77
C TRP A 376 -14.67 -7.37 17.47
N GLU A 377 -15.22 -7.61 16.28
CA GLU A 377 -15.73 -8.92 15.83
C GLU A 377 -14.75 -9.61 14.87
N GLY A 378 -13.44 -9.34 15.03
CA GLY A 378 -12.40 -9.96 14.23
C GLY A 378 -12.32 -9.43 12.79
N ALA A 379 -12.86 -8.25 12.48
CA ALA A 379 -12.78 -7.71 11.12
C ALA A 379 -11.31 -7.42 10.73
N SER A 380 -10.86 -7.96 9.59
CA SER A 380 -9.54 -7.63 9.04
C SER A 380 -9.57 -6.30 8.27
N PRO A 381 -8.40 -5.68 8.01
CA PRO A 381 -8.31 -4.52 7.11
C PRO A 381 -8.93 -4.75 5.72
N ARG A 382 -8.89 -5.98 5.19
CA ARG A 382 -9.57 -6.32 3.93
C ARG A 382 -11.10 -6.35 4.06
N ASP A 383 -11.62 -6.78 5.19
CA ASP A 383 -13.06 -6.79 5.46
C ASP A 383 -13.59 -5.38 5.61
N THR A 384 -12.87 -4.53 6.36
CA THR A 384 -13.16 -3.10 6.47
C THR A 384 -13.12 -2.41 5.10
N GLN A 385 -12.10 -2.67 4.27
CA GLN A 385 -12.01 -2.09 2.93
C GLN A 385 -13.16 -2.56 2.03
N ARG A 386 -13.58 -3.83 2.14
CA ARG A 386 -14.73 -4.39 1.42
C ARG A 386 -16.04 -3.73 1.85
N TYR A 387 -16.22 -3.50 3.16
CA TYR A 387 -17.35 -2.75 3.70
C TYR A 387 -17.41 -1.32 3.13
N LEU A 388 -16.31 -0.56 3.21
CA LEU A 388 -16.26 0.82 2.70
C LEU A 388 -16.51 0.87 1.18
N THR A 389 -15.95 -0.10 0.43
CA THR A 389 -16.18 -0.20 -1.01
C THR A 389 -17.64 -0.48 -1.36
N LYS A 390 -18.30 -1.39 -0.61
CA LYS A 390 -19.73 -1.66 -0.78
C LYS A 390 -20.58 -0.43 -0.44
N ALA A 391 -20.29 0.25 0.66
CA ALA A 391 -21.00 1.46 1.07
C ALA A 391 -20.82 2.60 0.04
N TRP A 392 -19.62 2.76 -0.50
CA TRP A 392 -19.32 3.70 -1.59
C TRP A 392 -20.08 3.37 -2.87
N ALA A 393 -20.12 2.09 -3.29
CA ALA A 393 -20.90 1.68 -4.45
C ALA A 393 -22.39 2.02 -4.30
N GLN A 394 -22.95 1.80 -3.10
CA GLN A 394 -24.32 2.17 -2.79
C GLN A 394 -24.56 3.69 -2.78
N LEU A 395 -23.59 4.49 -2.30
CA LEU A 395 -23.68 5.96 -2.34
C LEU A 395 -23.68 6.46 -3.79
N ARG A 396 -22.76 5.95 -4.62
CA ARG A 396 -22.71 6.30 -6.05
C ARG A 396 -24.00 5.94 -6.79
N ALA A 397 -24.62 4.81 -6.45
CA ALA A 397 -25.92 4.44 -7.01
C ALA A 397 -27.03 5.43 -6.60
N GLN A 398 -26.96 6.03 -5.39
CA GLN A 398 -27.89 7.07 -4.97
C GLN A 398 -27.66 8.40 -5.67
N PHE A 399 -26.41 8.75 -5.96
CA PHE A 399 -26.06 9.91 -6.79
C PHE A 399 -26.58 9.75 -8.22
N ALA A 400 -26.33 8.60 -8.86
CA ALA A 400 -26.82 8.32 -10.20
C ALA A 400 -28.36 8.41 -10.30
N LYS A 401 -29.10 7.92 -9.30
CA LYS A 401 -30.58 8.02 -9.26
C LYS A 401 -31.10 9.46 -9.14
N ARG A 402 -30.25 10.41 -8.73
CA ARG A 402 -30.59 11.83 -8.54
C ARG A 402 -29.88 12.72 -9.54
N ASP A 403 -29.25 12.14 -10.55
CA ASP A 403 -28.43 12.83 -11.55
C ASP A 403 -27.30 13.70 -10.95
N ILE A 404 -26.76 13.29 -9.79
CA ILE A 404 -25.65 13.99 -9.16
C ILE A 404 -24.34 13.52 -9.80
N GLY A 405 -23.82 14.34 -10.72
CA GLY A 405 -22.47 14.19 -11.26
C GLY A 405 -21.40 14.49 -10.21
N PHE A 406 -20.33 13.69 -10.19
CA PHE A 406 -19.17 13.97 -9.35
C PHE A 406 -17.87 13.39 -9.94
N PHE A 407 -16.74 14.00 -9.59
CA PHE A 407 -15.40 13.52 -9.90
C PHE A 407 -14.44 13.84 -8.75
N GLY A 408 -13.22 13.30 -8.79
CA GLY A 408 -12.19 13.59 -7.81
C GLY A 408 -11.35 12.39 -7.45
N TYR A 409 -11.07 12.24 -6.15
CA TYR A 409 -10.01 11.39 -5.62
C TYR A 409 -10.41 10.68 -4.32
N ARG A 410 -9.86 9.48 -4.12
CA ARG A 410 -9.91 8.73 -2.86
C ARG A 410 -8.52 8.31 -2.43
N GLY A 411 -8.14 8.66 -1.20
CA GLY A 411 -7.04 8.10 -0.44
C GLY A 411 -7.55 7.10 0.60
N VAL A 412 -6.80 6.02 0.84
CA VAL A 412 -7.05 5.05 1.92
C VAL A 412 -5.81 5.00 2.81
N GLU A 413 -6.02 5.20 4.11
CA GLU A 413 -4.98 5.20 5.14
C GLU A 413 -5.37 4.24 6.28
N PRO A 414 -4.43 3.53 6.91
CA PRO A 414 -4.71 2.78 8.12
C PRO A 414 -4.81 3.71 9.33
N HIS A 415 -5.78 3.48 10.21
CA HIS A 415 -5.66 3.93 11.60
C HIS A 415 -4.54 3.16 12.32
N HIS A 416 -4.17 3.61 13.52
CA HIS A 416 -3.08 3.03 14.30
C HIS A 416 -3.19 1.51 14.55
N ASP A 417 -4.40 0.95 14.51
CA ASP A 417 -4.69 -0.49 14.67
C ASP A 417 -4.76 -1.26 13.35
N GLY A 418 -4.45 -0.60 12.22
CA GLY A 418 -4.49 -1.16 10.87
C GLY A 418 -5.85 -1.03 10.17
N THR A 419 -6.88 -0.49 10.83
CA THR A 419 -8.22 -0.37 10.25
C THR A 419 -8.26 0.72 9.16
N PRO A 420 -8.61 0.40 7.91
CA PRO A 420 -8.67 1.41 6.85
C PRO A 420 -9.76 2.45 7.09
N HIS A 421 -9.44 3.70 6.77
CA HIS A 421 -10.38 4.81 6.60
C HIS A 421 -10.09 5.55 5.30
N TRP A 422 -11.08 6.28 4.80
CA TRP A 422 -11.00 6.95 3.50
C TRP A 422 -10.99 8.47 3.66
N HIS A 423 -10.12 9.12 2.90
CA HIS A 423 -10.20 10.55 2.61
C HIS A 423 -10.63 10.73 1.16
N LEU A 424 -11.73 11.46 0.96
CA LEU A 424 -12.31 11.70 -0.35
C LEU A 424 -12.28 13.21 -0.64
N LEU A 425 -11.72 13.57 -1.78
CA LEU A 425 -11.87 14.88 -2.37
C LEU A 425 -12.85 14.75 -3.53
N ILE A 426 -14.01 15.37 -3.41
CA ILE A 426 -15.11 15.24 -4.37
C ILE A 426 -15.48 16.62 -4.89
N TYR A 427 -15.65 16.74 -6.20
CA TYR A 427 -16.18 17.92 -6.85
C TYR A 427 -17.61 17.64 -7.32
N VAL A 428 -18.54 18.53 -6.98
CA VAL A 428 -19.96 18.49 -7.38
C VAL A 428 -20.42 19.87 -7.85
N ALA A 429 -21.52 19.91 -8.61
CA ALA A 429 -22.15 21.18 -8.94
C ALA A 429 -22.65 21.88 -7.66
N PRO A 430 -22.63 23.22 -7.57
CA PRO A 430 -23.01 23.96 -6.35
C PRO A 430 -24.38 23.57 -5.79
N GLU A 431 -25.36 23.38 -6.67
CA GLU A 431 -26.74 22.98 -6.35
C GLU A 431 -26.85 21.59 -5.71
N HIS A 432 -25.85 20.73 -5.91
CA HIS A 432 -25.82 19.38 -5.36
C HIS A 432 -25.04 19.26 -4.06
N LYS A 433 -24.32 20.31 -3.63
CA LYS A 433 -23.44 20.32 -2.45
C LYS A 433 -24.12 19.74 -1.21
N GLU A 434 -25.27 20.32 -0.82
CA GLU A 434 -25.96 19.92 0.42
C GLU A 434 -26.57 18.52 0.32
N THR A 435 -27.17 18.19 -0.82
CA THR A 435 -27.72 16.84 -1.07
C THR A 435 -26.63 15.78 -1.02
N ALA A 436 -25.45 16.04 -1.60
CA ALA A 436 -24.30 15.14 -1.56
C ALA A 436 -23.81 14.91 -0.13
N ASN A 437 -23.67 15.98 0.67
CA ASN A 437 -23.29 15.92 2.08
C ASN A 437 -24.31 15.15 2.93
N GLU A 438 -25.61 15.35 2.71
CA GLU A 438 -26.67 14.65 3.43
C GLU A 438 -26.65 13.14 3.12
N LEU A 439 -26.58 12.77 1.84
CA LEU A 439 -26.52 11.37 1.41
C LEU A 439 -25.28 10.67 1.93
N PHE A 440 -24.13 11.36 1.95
CA PHE A 440 -22.91 10.85 2.55
C PHE A 440 -23.08 10.61 4.05
N ARG A 441 -23.57 11.60 4.82
CA ARG A 441 -23.85 11.44 6.27
C ARG A 441 -24.77 10.26 6.54
N LYS A 442 -25.88 10.16 5.82
CA LYS A 442 -26.86 9.07 5.93
C LYS A 442 -26.21 7.71 5.66
N LYS A 443 -25.40 7.60 4.61
CA LYS A 443 -24.73 6.35 4.25
C LYS A 443 -23.63 5.98 5.24
N ALA A 444 -22.82 6.94 5.68
CA ALA A 444 -21.75 6.72 6.63
C ALA A 444 -22.30 6.20 7.97
N LEU A 445 -23.42 6.76 8.44
CA LEU A 445 -24.07 6.41 9.70
C LEU A 445 -25.06 5.23 9.60
N ALA A 446 -25.19 4.58 8.44
CA ALA A 446 -26.20 3.53 8.23
C ALA A 446 -25.98 2.29 9.11
N LEU A 447 -24.72 1.92 9.39
CA LEU A 447 -24.37 0.81 10.28
C LEU A 447 -23.95 1.37 11.63
N ASN A 448 -24.59 0.96 12.73
CA ASN A 448 -24.22 1.39 14.10
C ASN A 448 -24.10 2.93 14.26
N GLY A 449 -24.99 3.70 13.64
CA GLY A 449 -24.95 5.18 13.65
C GLY A 449 -25.16 5.84 15.01
N ASN A 450 -25.74 5.11 15.97
CA ASN A 450 -26.04 5.58 17.33
C ASN A 450 -24.88 5.37 18.31
N GLU A 451 -23.73 4.83 17.86
CA GLU A 451 -22.56 4.69 18.73
C GLU A 451 -22.03 6.06 19.20
N PHE A 452 -21.55 6.10 20.43
CA PHE A 452 -20.92 7.29 20.99
C PHE A 452 -19.81 7.81 20.06
N GLY A 453 -19.87 9.09 19.71
CA GLY A 453 -18.92 9.73 18.80
C GLY A 453 -19.10 9.41 17.31
N ALA A 454 -20.03 8.53 16.91
CA ALA A 454 -20.21 8.16 15.50
C ALA A 454 -20.48 9.38 14.59
N LYS A 455 -21.36 10.29 15.01
CA LYS A 455 -21.66 11.52 14.26
C LYS A 455 -20.45 12.44 14.10
N LYS A 456 -19.50 12.41 15.05
CA LYS A 456 -18.30 13.26 15.06
C LYS A 456 -17.15 12.65 14.26
N TYR A 457 -16.87 11.37 14.44
CA TYR A 457 -15.64 10.73 13.95
C TYR A 457 -15.83 9.90 12.68
N ARG A 458 -17.06 9.46 12.38
CA ARG A 458 -17.30 8.56 11.25
C ARG A 458 -17.49 9.25 9.91
N CYS A 459 -18.05 10.45 9.98
CA CYS A 459 -18.44 11.26 8.84
C CYS A 459 -18.00 12.70 9.11
N LYS A 460 -16.73 12.98 8.87
CA LYS A 460 -16.20 14.34 8.92
C LYS A 460 -16.36 14.96 7.54
N ILE A 461 -17.04 16.10 7.48
CA ILE A 461 -17.15 16.91 6.27
C ILE A 461 -16.44 18.21 6.58
N GLU A 462 -15.39 18.50 5.83
CA GLU A 462 -14.65 19.75 5.92
C GLU A 462 -14.96 20.57 4.68
N GLU A 463 -15.45 21.78 4.89
CA GLU A 463 -15.57 22.75 3.83
C GLU A 463 -14.17 23.28 3.52
N ILE A 464 -13.84 23.27 2.22
CA ILE A 464 -12.57 23.79 1.74
C ILE A 464 -12.75 25.29 1.60
N ASP A 465 -11.97 26.02 2.39
CA ASP A 465 -11.96 27.48 2.39
C ASP A 465 -10.86 27.96 1.41
N PRO A 466 -11.22 28.57 0.26
CA PRO A 466 -10.25 29.03 -0.72
C PRO A 466 -9.23 30.02 -0.15
N GLU A 467 -9.57 30.76 0.91
CA GLU A 467 -8.67 31.71 1.57
C GLU A 467 -7.62 31.01 2.45
N LYS A 468 -7.95 29.83 3.00
CA LYS A 468 -7.04 29.04 3.84
C LYS A 468 -6.14 28.09 3.03
N GLY A 469 -6.46 27.85 1.77
CA GLY A 469 -5.65 27.06 0.85
C GLY A 469 -6.48 26.31 -0.19
N SER A 470 -5.82 25.80 -1.23
CA SER A 470 -6.49 25.03 -2.27
C SER A 470 -6.99 23.68 -1.75
N ALA A 471 -7.97 23.09 -2.44
CA ALA A 471 -8.47 21.74 -2.17
C ALA A 471 -7.35 20.68 -2.12
N ILE A 472 -6.27 20.93 -2.87
CA ILE A 472 -5.06 20.10 -2.91
C ILE A 472 -4.35 20.11 -1.55
N GLY A 473 -4.30 21.24 -0.84
CA GLY A 473 -3.67 21.37 0.47
C GLY A 473 -4.27 20.37 1.48
N TYR A 474 -5.60 20.20 1.43
CA TYR A 474 -6.32 19.27 2.30
C TYR A 474 -5.93 17.81 2.05
N ILE A 475 -5.60 17.40 0.82
CA ILE A 475 -5.24 16.01 0.50
C ILE A 475 -3.72 15.76 0.44
N ALA A 476 -2.91 16.78 0.20
CA ALA A 476 -1.47 16.68 0.01
C ALA A 476 -0.75 16.08 1.22
N LYS A 477 -1.17 16.44 2.44
CA LYS A 477 -0.67 15.88 3.69
C LYS A 477 -0.80 14.35 3.70
N TYR A 478 -1.98 13.84 3.35
CA TYR A 478 -2.28 12.41 3.32
C TYR A 478 -1.47 11.68 2.23
N ILE A 479 -1.30 12.31 1.08
CA ILE A 479 -0.47 11.79 -0.01
C ILE A 479 0.99 11.64 0.44
N ALA A 480 1.57 12.67 1.06
CA ALA A 480 2.95 12.65 1.52
C ALA A 480 3.17 11.57 2.59
N LYS A 481 2.29 11.49 3.59
CA LYS A 481 2.30 10.48 4.66
C LYS A 481 2.24 9.04 4.19
N ASN A 482 1.63 8.81 3.02
CA ASN A 482 1.38 7.46 2.50
C ASN A 482 2.35 7.05 1.37
N ILE A 483 2.95 7.99 0.61
CA ILE A 483 3.79 7.69 -0.56
C ILE A 483 5.25 8.11 -0.36
N TYR A 484 5.48 9.34 0.04
CA TYR A 484 6.79 9.96 -0.02
C TYR A 484 6.90 11.11 0.97
N ALA A 485 7.72 10.92 2.00
CA ALA A 485 7.91 11.92 3.06
C ALA A 485 8.79 13.11 2.61
N GLY A 486 9.52 12.99 1.50
CA GLY A 486 10.29 14.09 0.91
C GLY A 486 11.20 14.81 1.92
N LYS A 487 11.16 16.14 1.89
CA LYS A 487 11.94 17.00 2.81
C LYS A 487 11.44 16.94 4.25
N GLN A 488 10.21 16.47 4.47
CA GLN A 488 9.58 16.33 5.79
C GLN A 488 9.90 14.97 6.44
N ALA A 489 10.83 14.19 5.87
CA ALA A 489 11.14 12.83 6.30
C ALA A 489 11.42 12.69 7.81
N ASN A 490 12.00 13.71 8.43
CA ASN A 490 12.36 13.74 9.85
C ASN A 490 11.30 14.39 10.75
N GLU A 491 10.24 14.97 10.18
CA GLU A 491 9.12 15.51 10.95
C GLU A 491 8.35 14.36 11.63
N LYS A 492 7.72 14.69 12.77
CA LYS A 492 6.92 13.74 13.52
C LYS A 492 5.55 13.54 12.88
N SER A 493 5.04 12.32 12.95
CA SER A 493 3.67 11.99 12.58
C SER A 493 2.72 12.59 13.62
N ASP A 494 1.64 13.20 13.14
CA ASP A 494 0.51 13.70 13.94
C ASP A 494 -0.39 12.56 14.46
N GLU A 495 -0.33 11.38 13.85
CA GLU A 495 -1.12 10.22 14.27
C GLU A 495 -0.42 9.36 15.32
N VAL A 496 0.91 9.33 15.29
CA VAL A 496 1.75 8.59 16.22
C VAL A 496 2.97 9.43 16.57
N GLU A 497 2.94 10.02 17.76
CA GLU A 497 3.91 11.01 18.26
C GLU A 497 5.38 10.61 18.11
N ASP A 498 5.69 9.31 18.24
CA ASP A 498 7.07 8.84 18.20
C ASP A 498 7.60 8.54 16.80
N LEU A 499 6.72 8.44 15.79
CA LEU A 499 7.14 8.07 14.44
C LEU A 499 7.59 9.27 13.61
N THR A 500 8.67 9.09 12.86
CA THR A 500 9.02 9.99 11.76
C THR A 500 8.09 9.76 10.57
N LEU A 501 7.85 10.77 9.74
CA LEU A 501 7.07 10.61 8.51
C LEU A 501 7.68 9.57 7.55
N ARG A 502 9.02 9.44 7.53
CA ARG A 502 9.69 8.38 6.76
C ARG A 502 9.28 6.99 7.23
N GLU A 503 9.26 6.75 8.53
CA GLU A 503 8.83 5.47 9.09
C GLU A 503 7.34 5.22 8.88
N ASN A 504 6.52 6.28 8.98
CA ASN A 504 5.10 6.24 8.69
C ASN A 504 4.85 5.70 7.27
N VAL A 505 5.48 6.30 6.26
CA VAL A 505 5.36 5.88 4.85
C VAL A 505 5.74 4.41 4.66
N VAL A 506 6.82 3.95 5.31
CA VAL A 506 7.27 2.54 5.19
C VAL A 506 6.25 1.60 5.80
N ARG A 507 5.71 1.90 6.98
CA ARG A 507 4.71 1.07 7.68
C ARG A 507 3.39 1.02 6.93
N VAL A 508 2.90 2.18 6.47
CA VAL A 508 1.69 2.30 5.65
C VAL A 508 1.85 1.53 4.32
N SER A 509 3.02 1.62 3.69
CA SER A 509 3.31 0.84 2.46
C SER A 509 3.32 -0.66 2.72
N ALA A 510 3.90 -1.10 3.85
CA ALA A 510 3.90 -2.50 4.26
C ALA A 510 2.46 -3.01 4.51
N TRP A 511 1.65 -2.24 5.22
CA TRP A 511 0.23 -2.51 5.45
C TRP A 511 -0.54 -2.65 4.13
N ALA A 512 -0.43 -1.66 3.24
CA ALA A 512 -1.13 -1.67 1.95
C ALA A 512 -0.71 -2.86 1.07
N ASN A 513 0.57 -3.21 1.07
CA ASN A 513 1.11 -4.36 0.34
C ASN A 513 0.57 -5.69 0.88
N LEU A 514 0.63 -5.90 2.20
CA LEU A 514 0.20 -7.14 2.85
C LEU A 514 -1.28 -7.43 2.63
N TRP A 515 -2.12 -6.41 2.81
CA TRP A 515 -3.56 -6.53 2.65
C TRP A 515 -4.03 -6.44 1.18
N GLY A 516 -3.18 -5.94 0.29
CA GLY A 516 -3.50 -5.72 -1.13
C GLY A 516 -4.50 -4.58 -1.32
N ILE A 517 -4.33 -3.49 -0.57
CA ILE A 517 -5.24 -2.34 -0.57
C ILE A 517 -4.73 -1.29 -1.56
N ARG A 518 -5.58 -0.93 -2.52
CA ARG A 518 -5.32 0.20 -3.42
C ARG A 518 -5.54 1.51 -2.66
N GLN A 519 -4.45 2.16 -2.26
CA GLN A 519 -4.52 3.42 -1.49
C GLN A 519 -5.14 4.56 -2.30
N PHE A 520 -4.76 4.72 -3.58
CA PHE A 520 -5.11 5.90 -4.36
C PHE A 520 -5.97 5.56 -5.57
N GLN A 521 -7.06 6.30 -5.74
CA GLN A 521 -7.97 6.12 -6.85
C GLN A 521 -8.65 7.44 -7.24
N PHE A 522 -8.44 7.86 -8.49
CA PHE A 522 -9.23 8.90 -9.12
C PHE A 522 -10.52 8.32 -9.73
N TYR A 523 -11.55 9.15 -9.83
CA TYR A 523 -12.84 8.81 -10.43
C TYR A 523 -13.42 10.03 -11.15
N GLY A 524 -14.10 9.79 -12.27
CA GLY A 524 -14.65 10.87 -13.11
C GLY A 524 -13.58 11.72 -13.79
N THR A 525 -12.32 11.26 -13.87
CA THR A 525 -11.22 11.98 -14.54
C THR A 525 -10.67 11.14 -15.70
N PRO A 526 -10.05 11.78 -16.71
CA PRO A 526 -9.43 11.04 -17.81
C PRO A 526 -8.27 10.14 -17.34
N PRO A 527 -8.02 9.02 -18.04
CA PRO A 527 -7.02 8.04 -17.60
C PRO A 527 -5.59 8.60 -17.58
N ILE A 528 -4.90 8.42 -16.46
CA ILE A 528 -3.47 8.73 -16.33
C ILE A 528 -2.59 7.90 -17.28
N SER A 529 -3.07 6.73 -17.73
CA SER A 529 -2.32 5.90 -18.68
C SER A 529 -2.14 6.61 -20.02
N VAL A 530 -3.18 7.27 -20.54
CA VAL A 530 -3.11 7.99 -21.82
C VAL A 530 -2.16 9.18 -21.67
N TRP A 531 -2.29 9.94 -20.58
CA TRP A 531 -1.35 11.00 -20.22
C TRP A 531 0.12 10.53 -20.23
N ARG A 532 0.41 9.38 -19.60
CA ARG A 532 1.77 8.81 -19.55
C ARG A 532 2.29 8.39 -20.92
N GLU A 533 1.45 7.85 -21.79
CA GLU A 533 1.88 7.46 -23.14
C GLU A 533 2.05 8.67 -24.05
N LEU A 534 1.20 9.70 -23.97
CA LEU A 534 1.35 10.96 -24.71
C LEU A 534 2.72 11.62 -24.46
N ARG A 535 3.21 11.56 -23.21
CA ARG A 535 4.53 12.09 -22.82
C ARG A 535 5.73 11.32 -23.37
N LYS A 536 5.51 10.16 -24.01
CA LYS A 536 6.57 9.38 -24.65
C LYS A 536 6.68 9.66 -26.15
N ILE A 537 5.72 10.37 -26.72
CA ILE A 537 5.68 10.68 -28.15
C ILE A 537 6.70 11.77 -28.44
N ASP A 538 7.71 11.44 -29.25
CA ASP A 538 8.62 12.43 -29.79
C ASP A 538 8.06 13.08 -31.08
N LYS A 539 8.78 14.07 -31.63
CA LYS A 539 8.34 14.79 -32.82
C LYS A 539 8.24 13.90 -34.07
N ALA A 540 9.12 12.91 -34.20
CA ALA A 540 9.12 12.01 -35.35
C ALA A 540 7.88 11.10 -35.29
N MET A 541 7.59 10.54 -34.11
CA MET A 541 6.38 9.74 -33.87
C MET A 541 5.09 10.55 -34.11
N ALA A 542 5.06 11.81 -33.66
CA ALA A 542 3.89 12.68 -33.84
C ALA A 542 3.58 12.92 -35.32
N SER A 543 4.61 13.13 -36.16
CA SER A 543 4.41 13.35 -37.60
C SER A 543 3.82 12.16 -38.36
N VAL A 544 3.84 10.95 -37.78
CA VAL A 544 3.29 9.74 -38.43
C VAL A 544 1.77 9.73 -38.47
N ALA A 545 1.10 10.21 -37.41
CA ALA A 545 -0.35 10.12 -37.32
C ALA A 545 -1.07 11.26 -38.06
N ASP A 546 -0.47 12.45 -38.11
CA ASP A 546 -1.10 13.65 -38.70
C ASP A 546 -2.51 13.91 -38.12
N ASP A 547 -2.64 13.88 -36.78
CA ASP A 547 -3.92 14.03 -36.08
C ASP A 547 -3.84 15.16 -35.05
N ASP A 548 -4.61 16.22 -35.26
CA ASP A 548 -4.59 17.42 -34.43
C ASP A 548 -4.93 17.14 -32.96
N VAL A 549 -5.83 16.18 -32.69
CA VAL A 549 -6.24 15.85 -31.32
C VAL A 549 -5.12 15.13 -30.59
N LEU A 550 -4.45 14.18 -31.24
CA LEU A 550 -3.27 13.51 -30.69
C LEU A 550 -2.11 14.48 -30.48
N ASP A 551 -1.86 15.38 -31.44
CA ASP A 551 -0.78 16.36 -31.31
C ASP A 551 -1.06 17.40 -30.21
N THR A 552 -2.30 17.87 -30.12
CA THR A 552 -2.74 18.74 -29.01
C THR A 552 -2.59 18.03 -27.66
N GLY A 553 -3.02 16.76 -27.58
CA GLY A 553 -2.85 15.94 -26.39
C GLY A 553 -1.38 15.77 -25.98
N ARG A 554 -0.49 15.52 -26.94
CA ARG A 554 0.97 15.44 -26.74
C ARG A 554 1.52 16.78 -26.23
N ALA A 555 1.20 17.88 -26.91
CA ALA A 555 1.70 19.21 -26.58
C ALA A 555 1.31 19.62 -25.14
N VAL A 556 0.05 19.40 -24.78
CA VAL A 556 -0.47 19.66 -23.43
C VAL A 556 0.22 18.80 -22.37
N ALA A 557 0.45 17.51 -22.68
CA ALA A 557 1.11 16.59 -21.77
C ALA A 557 2.60 16.91 -21.57
N ASP A 558 3.28 17.40 -22.61
CA ASP A 558 4.69 17.81 -22.58
C ASP A 558 4.91 19.01 -21.65
N VAL A 559 4.05 20.03 -21.73
CA VAL A 559 4.06 21.18 -20.80
C VAL A 559 3.45 20.87 -19.43
N SER A 560 3.09 19.61 -19.17
CA SER A 560 2.53 19.12 -17.91
C SER A 560 1.21 19.80 -17.46
N CYS A 561 0.43 20.37 -18.39
CA CYS A 561 -0.84 21.02 -18.08
C CYS A 561 -2.02 20.00 -18.00
N PHE A 562 -2.20 19.37 -16.85
CA PHE A 562 -3.23 18.34 -16.71
C PHE A 562 -4.66 18.87 -16.87
N ALA A 563 -4.96 20.12 -16.49
CA ALA A 563 -6.27 20.75 -16.69
C ALA A 563 -6.66 20.83 -18.18
N SER A 564 -5.71 21.23 -19.05
CA SER A 564 -5.95 21.24 -20.50
C SER A 564 -6.10 19.83 -21.05
N TYR A 565 -5.43 18.83 -20.47
CA TYR A 565 -5.62 17.44 -20.88
C TYR A 565 -7.02 16.94 -20.52
N VAL A 566 -7.58 17.40 -19.39
CA VAL A 566 -8.99 17.17 -19.06
C VAL A 566 -9.91 17.71 -20.15
N ASN A 567 -9.68 18.93 -20.63
CA ASN A 567 -10.43 19.51 -21.75
C ASN A 567 -10.27 18.73 -23.05
N VAL A 568 -9.03 18.36 -23.42
CA VAL A 568 -8.77 17.55 -24.64
C VAL A 568 -9.55 16.25 -24.61
N GLN A 569 -9.74 15.66 -23.43
CA GLN A 569 -10.50 14.42 -23.25
C GLN A 569 -12.03 14.64 -23.11
N GLY A 570 -12.52 15.87 -23.31
CA GLY A 570 -13.93 16.24 -23.26
C GLY A 570 -14.42 16.78 -21.92
N GLY A 571 -13.57 16.85 -20.89
CA GLY A 571 -13.92 17.30 -19.54
C GLY A 571 -13.97 16.19 -18.48
N ALA A 572 -14.27 16.56 -17.25
CA ALA A 572 -14.53 15.59 -16.18
C ALA A 572 -15.86 14.85 -16.42
N MET A 573 -15.97 13.64 -15.87
CA MET A 573 -17.15 12.76 -15.92
C MET A 573 -17.54 12.23 -17.30
N VAL A 574 -16.87 12.63 -18.38
CA VAL A 574 -17.07 12.10 -19.72
C VAL A 574 -16.87 10.59 -19.75
N LYS A 575 -17.80 9.87 -20.38
CA LYS A 575 -17.74 8.41 -20.50
C LYS A 575 -16.51 8.02 -21.32
N ARG A 576 -15.91 6.87 -21.01
CA ARG A 576 -14.71 6.38 -21.71
C ARG A 576 -14.90 6.17 -23.22
N CYS A 577 -16.12 5.90 -23.67
CA CYS A 577 -16.45 5.77 -25.09
C CYS A 577 -16.48 7.11 -25.83
N ASP A 578 -16.63 8.21 -25.09
CA ASP A 578 -16.76 9.57 -25.65
C ASP A 578 -15.45 10.36 -25.50
N GLN A 579 -14.45 9.78 -24.81
CA GLN A 579 -13.11 10.35 -24.72
C GLN A 579 -12.34 10.11 -26.04
N PRO A 580 -11.80 11.17 -26.68
CA PRO A 580 -11.17 11.08 -27.99
C PRO A 580 -9.87 10.28 -27.98
N ILE A 581 -9.02 10.42 -26.96
CA ILE A 581 -7.72 9.73 -26.95
C ILE A 581 -7.81 8.51 -26.04
N CYS A 582 -7.49 7.33 -26.58
CA CYS A 582 -7.43 6.10 -25.81
C CYS A 582 -6.11 5.36 -26.02
N ILE A 583 -5.86 4.38 -25.15
CA ILE A 583 -4.67 3.54 -25.26
C ILE A 583 -4.83 2.56 -26.42
N GLU A 584 -3.76 2.43 -27.20
CA GLU A 584 -3.63 1.34 -28.15
C GLU A 584 -2.97 0.13 -27.47
N TYR A 585 -3.62 -1.02 -27.63
CA TYR A 585 -3.21 -2.27 -27.02
C TYR A 585 -2.91 -3.32 -28.09
N GLU A 586 -1.84 -4.07 -27.85
CA GLU A 586 -1.55 -5.32 -28.52
C GLU A 586 -1.90 -6.47 -27.57
N GLU A 587 -2.49 -7.55 -28.09
CA GLU A 587 -2.70 -8.76 -27.30
C GLU A 587 -1.42 -9.57 -27.26
N THR A 588 -0.99 -9.95 -26.06
CA THR A 588 0.16 -10.83 -25.90
C THR A 588 -0.21 -12.26 -26.23
N GLU A 589 0.79 -13.03 -26.65
CA GLU A 589 0.71 -14.48 -26.69
C GLU A 589 0.13 -15.07 -25.39
N PRO A 590 -0.70 -16.12 -25.49
CA PRO A 590 -1.23 -16.82 -24.33
C PRO A 590 -0.08 -17.27 -23.41
N ASN A 591 -0.19 -16.99 -22.12
CA ASN A 591 0.75 -17.57 -21.16
C ASN A 591 0.50 -19.07 -20.98
N LYS A 592 1.29 -19.75 -20.15
CA LYS A 592 1.16 -21.19 -19.89
C LYS A 592 -0.21 -21.69 -19.39
N TYR A 593 -1.13 -20.79 -19.04
CA TYR A 593 -2.51 -21.10 -18.64
C TYR A 593 -3.54 -20.74 -19.73
N GLY A 594 -3.12 -20.28 -20.92
CA GLY A 594 -4.02 -19.78 -21.97
C GLY A 594 -4.46 -18.32 -21.79
N GLU A 595 -4.03 -17.63 -20.73
CA GLU A 595 -4.45 -16.24 -20.46
C GLU A 595 -3.61 -15.25 -21.28
N THR A 596 -4.25 -14.59 -22.25
CA THR A 596 -3.71 -13.44 -22.98
C THR A 596 -3.81 -12.16 -22.14
N ARG A 597 -2.98 -11.16 -22.44
CA ARG A 597 -2.98 -9.87 -21.75
C ARG A 597 -2.91 -8.74 -22.75
N LYS A 598 -3.46 -7.59 -22.39
CA LYS A 598 -3.33 -6.36 -23.18
C LYS A 598 -2.04 -5.63 -22.80
N LYS A 599 -1.11 -5.54 -23.74
CA LYS A 599 0.13 -4.77 -23.65
C LYS A 599 -0.10 -3.41 -24.29
N ILE A 600 0.17 -2.34 -23.55
CA ILE A 600 0.11 -0.97 -24.09
C ILE A 600 1.21 -0.83 -25.14
N VAL A 601 0.89 -0.42 -26.36
CA VAL A 601 1.86 -0.15 -27.44
C VAL A 601 1.88 1.30 -27.90
N GLY A 602 0.84 2.06 -27.58
CA GLY A 602 0.75 3.47 -27.95
C GLY A 602 -0.56 4.12 -27.54
N VAL A 603 -0.93 5.14 -28.29
CA VAL A 603 -2.23 5.84 -28.18
C VAL A 603 -2.90 5.89 -29.54
N LYS A 604 -4.23 5.96 -29.55
CA LYS A 604 -5.01 6.23 -30.74
C LYS A 604 -6.10 7.24 -30.49
N ASN A 605 -6.44 7.97 -31.54
CA ASN A 605 -7.68 8.72 -31.60
C ASN A 605 -8.81 7.73 -31.88
N ARG A 606 -9.80 7.70 -30.98
CA ARG A 606 -10.95 6.80 -31.06
C ARG A 606 -11.82 7.07 -32.30
N PHE A 607 -11.90 8.32 -32.73
CA PHE A 607 -12.84 8.75 -33.76
C PHE A 607 -12.21 8.73 -35.15
N SER A 608 -10.97 9.22 -35.30
CA SER A 608 -10.24 9.18 -36.57
C SER A 608 -9.54 7.84 -36.83
N LEU A 609 -9.41 6.99 -35.79
CA LEU A 609 -8.66 5.72 -35.79
C LEU A 609 -7.15 5.86 -36.04
N LYS A 610 -6.64 7.10 -36.18
CA LYS A 610 -5.23 7.39 -36.29
C LYS A 610 -4.51 7.00 -35.00
N THR A 611 -3.33 6.39 -35.14
CA THR A 611 -2.60 5.74 -34.04
C THR A 611 -1.14 6.19 -34.05
N ILE A 612 -0.57 6.38 -32.85
CA ILE A 612 0.85 6.62 -32.62
C ILE A 612 1.40 5.49 -31.74
N ILE A 613 2.36 4.72 -32.28
CA ILE A 613 3.04 3.64 -31.55
C ILE A 613 4.24 4.22 -30.80
N THR A 614 4.25 4.08 -29.47
CA THR A 614 5.31 4.62 -28.60
C THR A 614 6.33 3.57 -28.18
N LYS A 615 6.05 2.29 -28.43
CA LYS A 615 6.90 1.16 -28.02
C LYS A 615 7.36 0.36 -29.22
N VAL A 616 8.43 0.86 -29.84
CA VAL A 616 9.02 0.26 -31.05
C VAL A 616 10.11 -0.79 -30.76
N LYS A 617 10.56 -0.90 -29.50
CA LYS A 617 11.66 -1.81 -29.10
C LYS A 617 11.18 -2.91 -28.18
N ASN A 618 11.77 -4.10 -28.33
CA ASN A 618 11.53 -5.25 -27.48
C ASN A 618 12.70 -5.46 -26.52
N TRP A 619 12.42 -5.46 -25.21
CA TRP A 619 13.45 -5.52 -24.17
C TRP A 619 13.35 -6.82 -23.38
N VAL A 620 14.50 -7.40 -23.04
CA VAL A 620 14.63 -8.54 -22.12
C VAL A 620 15.44 -8.15 -20.90
N ILE A 621 15.07 -8.68 -19.73
CA ILE A 621 15.82 -8.49 -18.49
C ILE A 621 16.85 -9.61 -18.38
N LYS A 622 18.13 -9.26 -18.29
CA LYS A 622 19.25 -10.18 -18.07
C LYS A 622 20.02 -9.81 -16.81
N LYS A 623 20.66 -10.82 -16.20
CA LYS A 623 21.64 -10.61 -15.14
C LYS A 623 22.97 -10.25 -15.78
N GLY A 624 23.57 -9.12 -15.43
CA GLY A 624 24.85 -8.71 -16.00
C GLY A 624 25.23 -7.26 -15.68
N GLY A 625 26.51 -6.93 -15.85
CA GLY A 625 26.95 -5.54 -16.01
C GLY A 625 26.70 -5.08 -17.45
N VAL A 626 26.49 -3.79 -17.65
CA VAL A 626 26.38 -3.22 -19.01
C VAL A 626 27.64 -3.60 -19.79
N LEU A 627 27.49 -4.19 -20.98
CA LEU A 627 28.62 -4.45 -21.86
C LEU A 627 29.37 -3.13 -22.09
N SER A 628 30.60 -3.04 -21.60
CA SER A 628 31.52 -2.00 -22.03
C SER A 628 31.73 -2.20 -23.53
N THR A 629 31.32 -1.23 -24.32
CA THR A 629 31.63 -1.20 -25.75
C THR A 629 33.15 -1.29 -25.94
N PRO A 630 33.69 -2.09 -26.89
CA PRO A 630 35.13 -2.19 -27.14
C PRO A 630 35.77 -0.90 -27.66
N ALA A 631 35.00 0.18 -27.83
CA ALA A 631 35.52 1.53 -28.03
C ALA A 631 36.14 2.14 -26.75
N ASP A 632 35.90 1.55 -25.57
CA ASP A 632 36.44 2.03 -24.29
C ASP A 632 37.76 1.36 -23.88
N SER A 633 38.30 0.45 -24.69
CA SER A 633 39.52 -0.33 -24.38
C SER A 633 40.83 0.18 -25.01
N GLU A 634 40.82 1.27 -25.79
CA GLU A 634 42.05 1.85 -26.37
C GLU A 634 42.41 3.27 -25.87
N SER A 635 41.83 3.74 -24.75
CA SER A 635 42.27 5.00 -24.14
C SER A 635 42.21 5.01 -22.60
N ILE A 636 42.70 3.94 -21.96
CA ILE A 636 42.84 3.91 -20.49
C ILE A 636 44.09 4.67 -20.00
N GLU A 637 44.98 5.08 -20.89
CA GLU A 637 46.02 6.05 -20.55
C GLU A 637 45.83 7.34 -21.35
N THR A 638 45.53 8.42 -20.63
CA THR A 638 45.33 9.80 -21.09
C THR A 638 43.98 10.11 -21.75
N ASN A 639 42.96 10.45 -20.94
CA ASN A 639 42.10 11.63 -21.15
C ASN A 639 40.94 11.71 -20.13
N LYS A 640 41.21 12.32 -18.97
CA LYS A 640 40.18 13.06 -18.22
C LYS A 640 39.92 14.39 -18.96
N ALA A 641 39.03 14.41 -19.94
CA ALA A 641 38.21 15.56 -20.34
C ALA A 641 37.56 15.36 -21.73
N GLN A 642 36.35 15.90 -21.87
CA GLN A 642 35.59 16.16 -23.12
C GLN A 642 34.87 14.94 -23.72
N ARG A 643 33.54 14.80 -23.55
CA ARG A 643 32.41 15.49 -24.22
C ARG A 643 32.43 15.37 -25.75
N ALA A 644 31.33 14.80 -26.26
CA ALA A 644 31.01 14.64 -27.68
C ALA A 644 31.07 15.94 -28.49
N ALA A 645 31.57 15.83 -29.72
CA ALA A 645 31.54 16.85 -30.74
C ALA A 645 30.12 17.02 -31.31
N TRP A 646 29.71 18.27 -31.51
CA TRP A 646 28.61 18.66 -32.39
C TRP A 646 29.19 19.50 -33.53
N THR A 647 28.64 19.26 -34.71
CA THR A 647 28.96 19.86 -36.01
C THR A 647 28.75 21.37 -36.04
N CYS A 648 29.48 21.97 -36.97
CA CYS A 648 29.72 23.38 -37.23
C CYS A 648 28.50 24.15 -37.77
N VAL A 649 27.90 24.97 -36.90
CA VAL A 649 27.37 26.32 -37.23
C VAL A 649 27.74 27.22 -36.06
N SER A 650 28.82 27.98 -36.20
CA SER A 650 29.38 28.82 -35.14
C SER A 650 29.50 30.29 -35.56
N ASN A 651 29.44 31.13 -34.53
CA ASN A 651 30.35 32.26 -34.32
C ASN A 651 29.94 33.71 -34.58
N CYS A 652 28.83 34.05 -35.25
CA CYS A 652 28.46 35.48 -35.37
C CYS A 652 27.68 36.07 -34.17
N ASN A 653 26.88 35.28 -33.44
CA ASN A 653 26.02 35.82 -32.35
C ASN A 653 26.66 35.78 -30.95
N ARG A 654 27.65 34.91 -30.73
CA ARG A 654 28.24 34.66 -29.41
C ARG A 654 29.10 35.83 -28.91
N LEU A 655 29.92 36.38 -29.79
CA LEU A 655 30.85 37.48 -29.46
C LEU A 655 30.08 38.74 -29.01
N LYS A 656 28.90 38.98 -29.59
CA LYS A 656 28.00 40.09 -29.24
C LYS A 656 27.38 39.92 -27.84
N ILE A 657 26.97 38.70 -27.49
CA ILE A 657 26.41 38.38 -26.17
C ILE A 657 27.49 38.47 -25.08
N GLU A 658 28.70 37.96 -25.34
CA GLU A 658 29.83 38.03 -24.42
C GLU A 658 30.21 39.49 -24.07
N GLN A 659 30.16 40.41 -25.04
CA GLN A 659 30.40 41.84 -24.82
C GLN A 659 29.31 42.50 -23.96
N GLN A 660 28.02 42.21 -24.20
CA GLN A 660 26.91 42.75 -23.41
C GLN A 660 26.92 42.24 -21.96
N VAL A 661 27.23 40.95 -21.75
CA VAL A 661 27.42 40.38 -20.41
C VAL A 661 28.55 41.11 -19.67
N LYS A 662 29.68 41.34 -20.34
CA LYS A 662 30.84 42.01 -19.72
C LYS A 662 30.50 43.43 -19.27
N GLN A 663 29.73 44.18 -20.07
CA GLN A 663 29.26 45.53 -19.71
C GLN A 663 28.29 45.53 -18.53
N LEU A 664 27.32 44.60 -18.48
CA LEU A 664 26.34 44.54 -17.40
C LEU A 664 26.92 44.05 -16.07
N MET A 665 27.96 43.21 -16.12
CA MET A 665 28.60 42.66 -14.92
C MET A 665 29.70 43.56 -14.35
N LEU A 666 30.19 44.56 -15.11
CA LEU A 666 31.22 45.52 -14.68
C LEU A 666 30.86 46.27 -13.38
N PRO A 667 29.64 46.83 -13.21
CA PRO A 667 29.24 47.50 -11.96
C PRO A 667 29.00 46.55 -10.78
N ILE A 668 28.75 45.26 -11.05
CA ILE A 668 28.42 44.24 -10.03
C ILE A 668 29.69 43.61 -9.44
N GLY A 669 30.84 43.76 -10.11
CA GLY A 669 32.15 43.31 -9.61
C GLY A 669 32.41 41.81 -9.74
N PHE A 670 31.48 41.04 -10.31
CA PHE A 670 31.58 39.58 -10.48
C PHE A 670 31.43 39.18 -11.96
N PRO A 671 32.54 39.10 -12.73
CA PRO A 671 32.47 38.68 -14.14
C PRO A 671 32.09 37.21 -14.26
N LEU A 672 31.16 36.89 -15.16
CA LEU A 672 30.77 35.51 -15.45
C LEU A 672 31.90 34.74 -16.14
N LYS A 673 32.15 33.50 -15.70
CA LYS A 673 33.12 32.60 -16.34
C LYS A 673 32.59 32.14 -17.71
N PRO A 674 33.45 31.76 -18.68
CA PRO A 674 33.02 31.30 -20.01
C PRO A 674 31.93 30.21 -19.97
N ARG A 675 32.05 29.23 -19.05
CA ARG A 675 31.02 28.20 -18.84
C ARG A 675 29.67 28.73 -18.36
N GLN A 676 29.63 29.84 -17.62
CA GLN A 676 28.38 30.45 -17.18
C GLN A 676 27.73 31.26 -18.30
N ILE A 677 28.55 31.87 -19.18
CA ILE A 677 28.05 32.52 -20.39
C ILE A 677 27.49 31.47 -21.37
N ASP A 678 28.15 30.31 -21.50
CA ASP A 678 27.60 29.16 -22.23
C ASP A 678 26.21 28.78 -21.71
N MET A 679 26.07 28.72 -20.38
CA MET A 679 24.79 28.40 -19.74
C MET A 679 23.76 29.51 -19.94
N LEU A 680 24.15 30.79 -19.89
CA LEU A 680 23.26 31.91 -20.14
C LEU A 680 22.75 31.91 -21.60
N ILE A 681 23.63 31.69 -22.58
CA ILE A 681 23.25 31.59 -24.00
C ILE A 681 22.34 30.37 -24.21
N LYS A 682 22.67 29.24 -23.59
CA LYS A 682 21.94 27.98 -23.77
C LYS A 682 20.57 27.98 -23.09
N TYR A 683 20.44 28.60 -21.92
CA TYR A 683 19.26 28.51 -21.08
C TYR A 683 18.50 29.84 -20.94
N GLY A 684 18.97 30.90 -21.60
CA GLY A 684 18.30 32.20 -21.68
C GLY A 684 18.32 33.03 -20.38
N ARG A 685 18.62 32.43 -19.22
CA ARG A 685 18.79 33.15 -17.96
C ARG A 685 19.69 32.41 -16.99
N LEU A 686 20.38 33.17 -16.14
CA LEU A 686 21.26 32.65 -15.09
C LEU A 686 21.03 33.45 -13.81
N ARG A 687 20.90 32.74 -12.68
CA ARG A 687 20.76 33.38 -11.38
C ARG A 687 22.08 34.02 -10.97
N LEU A 688 22.07 35.31 -10.64
CA LEU A 688 23.25 36.00 -10.11
C LEU A 688 23.27 35.91 -8.57
N ASN A 689 22.12 36.12 -7.93
CA ASN A 689 21.94 35.96 -6.49
C ASN A 689 20.45 35.71 -6.15
N ASP A 690 20.09 35.84 -4.88
CA ASP A 690 18.74 35.52 -4.44
C ASP A 690 17.63 36.39 -5.03
N TYR A 691 17.98 37.57 -5.54
CA TYR A 691 17.05 38.60 -5.99
C TYR A 691 17.27 39.07 -7.43
N ARG A 692 18.36 38.64 -8.10
CA ARG A 692 18.73 39.10 -9.44
C ARG A 692 19.09 37.96 -10.38
N TRP A 693 18.62 38.07 -11.61
CA TRP A 693 18.94 37.17 -12.72
C TRP A 693 19.55 37.98 -13.86
N ILE A 694 20.51 37.40 -14.57
CA ILE A 694 20.92 37.89 -15.88
C ILE A 694 20.21 37.08 -16.94
N CYS A 695 19.53 37.74 -17.86
CA CYS A 695 18.71 37.14 -18.90
C CYS A 695 19.29 37.49 -20.27
N CYS A 696 19.19 36.59 -21.23
CA CYS A 696 19.63 36.72 -22.61
C CYS A 696 18.49 36.27 -23.53
N GLU A 697 17.80 37.23 -24.12
CA GLU A 697 16.67 37.00 -25.02
C GLU A 697 16.97 37.66 -26.36
N ASN A 698 16.78 36.94 -27.47
CA ASN A 698 17.04 37.42 -28.84
C ASN A 698 18.42 38.07 -29.04
N ASN A 699 19.47 37.48 -28.46
CA ASN A 699 20.85 37.99 -28.44
C ASN A 699 21.03 39.36 -27.72
N HIS A 700 20.04 39.77 -26.91
CA HIS A 700 20.14 40.92 -26.03
C HIS A 700 20.18 40.48 -24.56
N VAL A 701 21.12 41.01 -23.80
CA VAL A 701 21.35 40.65 -22.39
C VAL A 701 20.89 41.79 -21.49
N PHE A 702 20.17 41.48 -20.41
CA PHE A 702 19.75 42.43 -19.38
C PHE A 702 19.67 41.77 -17.99
N ILE A 703 19.49 42.56 -16.93
CA ILE A 703 19.35 42.06 -15.55
C ILE A 703 17.92 42.29 -15.08
N GLU A 704 17.31 41.25 -14.54
CA GLU A 704 15.97 41.26 -13.97
C GLU A 704 16.06 41.10 -12.44
N GLU A 705 15.43 42.00 -11.68
CA GLU A 705 15.32 41.89 -10.23
C GLU A 705 13.94 41.36 -9.82
N VAL A 706 13.90 40.30 -9.03
CA VAL A 706 12.65 39.72 -8.52
C VAL A 706 12.70 39.67 -6.99
N LYS A 707 11.81 40.43 -6.34
CA LYS A 707 11.69 40.52 -4.87
C LYS A 707 10.66 39.50 -4.38
N ILE A 708 11.09 38.47 -3.65
CA ILE A 708 10.17 37.48 -3.05
C ILE A 708 10.41 37.41 -1.53
N PRO A 709 9.46 37.84 -0.68
CA PRO A 709 9.53 37.63 0.77
C PRO A 709 9.28 36.15 1.10
N LEU A 710 10.23 35.52 1.80
CA LEU A 710 10.28 34.08 2.04
C LEU A 710 9.29 33.51 3.08
N ALA A 711 8.41 34.33 3.66
CA ALA A 711 7.62 33.96 4.84
C ALA A 711 6.30 33.19 4.55
N GLN A 712 5.83 33.10 3.30
CA GLN A 712 4.50 32.52 3.00
C GLN A 712 4.50 31.19 2.24
N ALA A 713 5.65 30.62 1.88
CA ALA A 713 5.69 29.31 1.21
C ALA A 713 5.51 28.12 2.16
N PHE A 714 5.56 28.32 3.49
CA PHE A 714 5.55 27.24 4.49
C PHE A 714 4.80 27.59 5.81
N GLY A 715 3.84 28.51 5.77
CA GLY A 715 3.22 29.19 6.92
C GLY A 715 2.90 28.37 8.20
N TRP A 716 3.89 28.31 9.10
CA TRP A 716 3.74 28.39 10.55
C TRP A 716 4.70 29.50 10.98
N GLY A 717 4.38 30.57 11.71
CA GLY A 717 3.17 31.11 12.32
C GLY A 717 3.64 32.23 13.26
N GLU A 718 2.88 33.30 13.50
CA GLU A 718 3.09 34.20 14.65
C GLU A 718 1.75 34.76 15.14
N SER A 719 1.22 34.16 16.21
CA SER A 719 0.62 34.91 17.32
C SER A 719 0.51 34.00 18.55
N LEU A 720 1.59 33.84 19.29
CA LEU A 720 1.53 33.49 20.71
C LEU A 720 2.62 34.28 21.44
N GLY A 721 2.18 35.29 22.18
CA GLY A 721 2.69 35.64 23.50
C GLY A 721 4.08 36.27 23.58
N ASP A 722 4.08 37.56 23.88
CA ASP A 722 5.16 38.24 24.58
C ASP A 722 5.66 37.41 25.78
N PHE A 723 6.96 37.12 25.78
CA PHE A 723 7.73 36.99 27.02
C PHE A 723 9.13 37.56 26.78
N ARG A 724 9.31 38.82 27.17
CA ARG A 724 10.63 39.39 27.46
C ARG A 724 10.96 39.14 28.93
N VAL A 725 12.20 38.73 29.15
CA VAL A 725 12.84 38.66 30.46
C VAL A 725 13.05 40.07 31.00
N ASN A 726 12.32 40.41 32.05
CA ASN A 726 12.83 40.93 33.31
C ASN A 726 11.93 40.41 34.44
#